data_AF-A0A5Q0SI74-F1
#
_entry.id   AF-A0A5Q0SI74-F1
#
_cell.length_a   1.000
_cell.length_b   1.000
_cell.length_c   1.000
_cell.angle_alpha   90.00
_cell.angle_beta   90.00
_cell.angle_gamma   90.00
#
_symmetry.space_group_name_H-M   'P 1'
#
loop_
_entity.id
_entity.type
_entity.pdbx_description
1 polymer ?
#
loop_
_entity_poly.entity_id
_entity_poly.type
_entity_poly.pdbx_seq_one_letter_code
_entity_poly.pdbx_strand_id
1 'polypeptide(L)'
;MSSGLRIPEEIYQKYGDLFGEKTINDRIVSVEKLIEELAVEFSDEIRRVINKRRQWLESKDSVTSKGAFPSFDQVFVDADGNRRTFREIIQGMIDNFLGVKSELRWRLNDNVPIPKDAHPLNNPGLEITGPWYPLSRAYNQINSDVACVMEDEEDASPAWYIPYGSGKTTADVWEGRKNVKLFLSGKAPNPYYEKGKTYTISKPRDKWPTIFHRLPGLHLLDFDITLNGKPVPAIIVSAVIYTLNNYNSLKSAGSGVYFYLPKTQTPDEALVIEKILRRIESKLGLKIGTLKIALLYEEVNAGRYFPVILWIFRERLIKSNNGRWDYLGSLIEMWLQEKVLPDPQNITMTSPNMMAYQKYNALIMLLAGAKDGEADSAPVGGMAAVMLYPQTDPFGRNRYNLKALRGIKLDKLRERLIGLIFITDKKVEGKVTLEDIISGKVKGKLYDMFRQSWVATKEEAYVEAGTKPLRAGLEELQKMIDAPVNYIEVEGTKLPTVDSGLTPEERALFQKLGLIDERGKITPWVISKDMIDTPEKLLFNKELWGGKDLWHALYDIPEGDITPEHVQHAFYMAANYGFQLLNGNLAAAIDDYELKQRFMNDLATYRIFTSWLWSIINRDASFTKDGYIKGPKLTKDGVIPAEDVMKVTKGTKVKDVFEKIWELHLDWTYEFYKEQDMRAARRIAETFGKTNNISTVEEVYKVISKAYSSGPFREMSVKEAAQKIAKILNANASEIEEELINLAPRFDRAMAPVIMEILMRQMLYPKYIMNSGKILFVLSPLDPERRAKVMDSIFSFRAMVEDKVRRGELDKWILELYDYIYDNYF
;
A
#
# COMPACT_ATOMS: atom_id res chain seq x y z
N MET A 1 -31.80 -23.09 -16.08
CA MET A 1 -30.47 -23.70 -15.84
C MET A 1 -30.21 -23.58 -14.36
N SER A 2 -29.89 -24.68 -13.68
CA SER A 2 -29.62 -24.69 -12.24
C SER A 2 -28.51 -23.71 -11.87
N SER A 3 -28.63 -23.07 -10.70
CA SER A 3 -27.70 -22.11 -10.07
C SER A 3 -26.23 -22.28 -10.50
N GLY A 4 -25.67 -21.27 -11.17
CA GLY A 4 -24.27 -21.27 -11.60
C GLY A 4 -23.31 -20.76 -10.53
N LEU A 5 -23.78 -19.85 -9.66
CA LEU A 5 -23.01 -19.36 -8.52
C LEU A 5 -22.94 -20.41 -7.41
N ARG A 6 -21.73 -20.68 -6.93
CA ARG A 6 -21.45 -21.58 -5.80
C ARG A 6 -20.62 -20.86 -4.75
N ILE A 7 -21.07 -20.95 -3.51
CA ILE A 7 -20.39 -20.50 -2.29
C ILE A 7 -20.28 -21.72 -1.36
N PRO A 8 -19.10 -21.99 -0.75
CA PRO A 8 -18.92 -23.06 0.22
C PRO A 8 -19.94 -23.00 1.36
N GLU A 9 -20.49 -24.16 1.72
CA GLU A 9 -21.46 -24.30 2.81
C GLU A 9 -20.91 -23.74 4.14
N GLU A 10 -19.63 -23.94 4.40
CA GLU A 10 -18.99 -23.42 5.61
C GLU A 10 -19.01 -21.88 5.69
N ILE A 11 -18.89 -21.19 4.55
CA ILE A 11 -18.98 -19.73 4.50
C ILE A 11 -20.41 -19.29 4.80
N TYR A 12 -21.43 -19.97 4.28
CA TYR A 12 -22.82 -19.71 4.65
C TYR A 12 -23.10 -19.96 6.13
N GLN A 13 -22.57 -21.04 6.69
CA GLN A 13 -22.78 -21.38 8.10
C GLN A 13 -22.16 -20.34 9.04
N LYS A 14 -20.97 -19.81 8.71
CA LYS A 14 -20.27 -18.83 9.55
C LYS A 14 -20.66 -17.38 9.30
N TYR A 15 -21.02 -17.04 8.06
CA TYR A 15 -21.20 -15.67 7.58
C TYR A 15 -22.53 -15.46 6.82
N GLY A 16 -23.52 -16.33 7.06
CA GLY A 16 -24.82 -16.29 6.39
C GLY A 16 -25.55 -14.93 6.48
N ASP A 17 -25.24 -14.14 7.50
CA ASP A 17 -25.81 -12.80 7.67
C ASP A 17 -25.30 -11.78 6.63
N LEU A 18 -24.16 -12.03 5.98
CA LEU A 18 -23.63 -11.23 4.87
C LEU A 18 -24.40 -11.49 3.55
N PHE A 19 -25.14 -12.58 3.47
CA PHE A 19 -25.85 -13.05 2.28
C PHE A 19 -27.37 -12.85 2.39
N GLY A 20 -28.12 -13.33 1.40
CA GLY A 20 -29.57 -13.20 1.32
C GLY A 20 -30.07 -11.84 0.86
N GLU A 21 -31.38 -11.65 0.99
CA GLU A 21 -32.09 -10.43 0.56
C GLU A 21 -31.83 -9.25 1.51
N LYS A 22 -31.55 -8.08 0.93
CA LYS A 22 -31.44 -6.79 1.63
C LYS A 22 -32.41 -5.79 1.02
N THR A 23 -33.06 -5.01 1.87
CA THR A 23 -33.94 -3.90 1.44
C THR A 23 -33.18 -2.59 1.49
N ILE A 24 -32.96 -1.95 0.34
CA ILE A 24 -32.30 -0.66 0.22
C ILE A 24 -33.14 0.21 -0.70
N ASN A 25 -33.48 1.42 -0.24
CA ASN A 25 -34.26 2.38 -1.02
C ASN A 25 -35.52 1.74 -1.63
N ASP A 26 -36.28 1.05 -0.76
CA ASP A 26 -37.52 0.31 -1.05
C ASP A 26 -37.39 -0.82 -2.09
N ARG A 27 -36.17 -1.24 -2.41
CA ARG A 27 -35.90 -2.38 -3.30
C ARG A 27 -35.29 -3.54 -2.54
N ILE A 28 -35.82 -4.73 -2.80
CA ILE A 28 -35.29 -5.99 -2.28
C ILE A 28 -34.28 -6.54 -3.30
N VAL A 29 -33.05 -6.75 -2.87
CA VAL A 29 -31.95 -7.27 -3.70
C VAL A 29 -31.24 -8.40 -2.96
N SER A 30 -31.12 -9.57 -3.58
CA SER A 30 -30.28 -10.66 -3.07
C SER A 30 -28.81 -10.38 -3.40
N VAL A 31 -27.95 -10.55 -2.39
CA VAL A 31 -26.49 -10.40 -2.51
C VAL A 31 -25.94 -11.35 -3.56
N GLU A 32 -26.29 -12.63 -3.47
CA GLU A 32 -25.83 -13.71 -4.34
C GLU A 32 -26.28 -13.47 -5.78
N LYS A 33 -27.56 -13.14 -5.97
CA LYS A 33 -28.11 -12.88 -7.30
C LYS A 33 -27.43 -11.68 -7.96
N LEU A 34 -27.14 -10.61 -7.21
CA LEU A 34 -26.45 -9.45 -7.76
C LEU A 34 -24.98 -9.77 -8.09
N ILE A 35 -24.29 -10.57 -7.26
CA ILE A 35 -22.94 -11.05 -7.58
C ILE A 35 -22.97 -11.89 -8.87
N GLU A 36 -23.92 -12.81 -9.01
CA GLU A 36 -24.08 -13.65 -10.20
C GLU A 36 -24.33 -12.81 -11.45
N GLU A 37 -25.30 -11.88 -11.40
CA GLU A 37 -25.62 -10.99 -12.52
C GLU A 37 -24.41 -10.17 -12.97
N LEU A 38 -23.68 -9.56 -12.03
CA LEU A 38 -22.48 -8.77 -12.34
C LEU A 38 -21.34 -9.65 -12.86
N ALA A 39 -21.16 -10.85 -12.29
CA ALA A 39 -20.13 -11.78 -12.73
C ALA A 39 -20.39 -12.28 -14.16
N VAL A 40 -21.65 -12.58 -14.50
CA VAL A 40 -22.06 -12.92 -15.87
C VAL A 40 -21.80 -11.75 -16.82
N GLU A 41 -22.12 -10.52 -16.41
CA GLU A 41 -22.00 -9.34 -17.26
C GLU A 41 -20.54 -8.92 -17.50
N PHE A 42 -19.67 -8.97 -16.49
CA PHE A 42 -18.38 -8.27 -16.53
C PHE A 42 -17.13 -9.15 -16.46
N SER A 43 -17.22 -10.45 -16.10
CA SER A 43 -16.01 -11.27 -15.92
C SER A 43 -15.14 -11.37 -17.18
N ASP A 44 -15.75 -11.49 -18.36
CA ASP A 44 -15.01 -11.59 -19.61
C ASP A 44 -14.43 -10.23 -20.04
N GLU A 45 -15.15 -9.13 -19.78
CA GLU A 45 -14.61 -7.78 -20.01
C GLU A 45 -13.39 -7.52 -19.12
N ILE A 46 -13.44 -7.93 -17.84
CA ILE A 46 -12.33 -7.86 -16.89
C ILE A 46 -11.12 -8.64 -17.40
N ARG A 47 -11.30 -9.92 -17.76
CA ARG A 47 -10.22 -10.75 -18.31
C ARG A 47 -9.56 -10.09 -19.53
N ARG A 48 -10.36 -9.56 -20.45
CA ARG A 48 -9.88 -8.87 -21.65
C ARG A 48 -9.02 -7.66 -21.32
N VAL A 49 -9.43 -6.81 -20.38
CA VAL A 49 -8.65 -5.59 -20.05
C VAL A 49 -7.38 -5.93 -19.27
N ILE A 50 -7.41 -6.95 -18.41
CA ILE A 50 -6.21 -7.46 -17.72
C ILE A 50 -5.22 -8.10 -18.71
N ASN A 51 -5.70 -8.84 -19.71
CA ASN A 51 -4.83 -9.36 -20.78
C ASN A 51 -4.16 -8.23 -21.58
N LYS A 52 -4.86 -7.14 -21.89
CA LYS A 52 -4.28 -5.96 -22.57
C LYS A 52 -3.16 -5.33 -21.75
N ARG A 53 -3.33 -5.23 -20.43
CA ARG A 53 -2.31 -4.74 -19.50
C ARG A 53 -1.02 -5.57 -19.63
N ARG A 54 -1.15 -6.89 -19.65
CA ARG A 54 -0.03 -7.79 -19.87
C ARG A 54 0.61 -7.63 -21.26
N GLN A 55 -0.19 -7.53 -22.31
CA GLN A 55 0.33 -7.31 -23.68
C GLN A 55 1.15 -6.02 -23.76
N TRP A 56 0.74 -4.96 -23.06
CA TRP A 56 1.51 -3.73 -22.96
C TRP A 56 2.84 -3.93 -22.24
N LEU A 57 2.84 -4.65 -21.12
CA LEU A 57 4.05 -4.96 -20.35
C LEU A 57 5.06 -5.80 -21.18
N GLU A 58 4.56 -6.80 -21.90
CA GLU A 58 5.36 -7.70 -22.75
C GLU A 58 5.78 -7.06 -24.09
N SER A 59 5.26 -5.87 -24.44
CA SER A 59 5.65 -5.17 -25.66
C SER A 59 7.13 -4.79 -25.65
N LYS A 60 7.78 -5.03 -26.80
CA LYS A 60 9.17 -4.68 -27.10
C LYS A 60 9.32 -3.26 -27.66
N ASP A 61 8.22 -2.55 -27.87
CA ASP A 61 8.27 -1.15 -28.30
C ASP A 61 9.00 -0.31 -27.26
N SER A 62 9.66 0.76 -27.72
CA SER A 62 10.37 1.65 -26.81
C SER A 62 9.44 2.25 -25.75
N VAL A 63 9.93 2.54 -24.54
CA VAL A 63 9.14 3.17 -23.46
C VAL A 63 8.59 4.52 -23.92
N THR A 64 9.36 5.27 -24.71
CA THR A 64 8.92 6.51 -25.34
C THR A 64 7.79 6.34 -26.35
N SER A 65 7.56 5.13 -26.86
CA SER A 65 6.46 4.76 -27.75
C SER A 65 5.30 4.12 -26.97
N LYS A 66 5.53 2.96 -26.32
CA LYS A 66 4.47 2.23 -25.59
C LYS A 66 3.96 2.99 -24.38
N GLY A 67 4.79 3.79 -23.72
CA GLY A 67 4.48 4.60 -22.56
C GLY A 67 4.10 6.05 -22.89
N ALA A 68 4.04 6.44 -24.17
CA ALA A 68 3.68 7.80 -24.58
C ALA A 68 2.28 8.19 -24.11
N PHE A 69 2.03 9.50 -23.95
CA PHE A 69 0.65 9.98 -23.87
C PHE A 69 -0.15 9.53 -25.12
N PRO A 70 -1.47 9.29 -24.97
CA PRO A 70 -2.36 9.06 -26.12
C PRO A 70 -2.18 10.13 -27.19
N SER A 71 -2.37 9.75 -28.45
CA SER A 71 -2.49 10.77 -29.49
C SER A 71 -3.71 11.65 -29.20
N PHE A 72 -3.63 12.93 -29.55
CA PHE A 72 -4.71 13.86 -29.25
C PHE A 72 -6.04 13.46 -29.89
N ASP A 73 -6.01 12.78 -31.04
CA ASP A 73 -7.18 12.30 -31.78
C ASP A 73 -7.67 10.91 -31.31
N GLN A 74 -6.97 10.27 -30.38
CA GLN A 74 -7.39 8.97 -29.83
C GLN A 74 -8.72 9.14 -29.09
N VAL A 75 -9.73 8.37 -29.49
CA VAL A 75 -11.09 8.44 -28.93
C VAL A 75 -11.25 7.48 -27.75
N PHE A 76 -11.86 7.98 -26.68
CA PHE A 76 -12.26 7.23 -25.50
C PHE A 76 -13.78 7.27 -25.33
N VAL A 77 -14.30 6.32 -24.57
CA VAL A 77 -15.74 6.12 -24.33
C VAL A 77 -16.01 6.07 -22.83
N ASP A 78 -17.05 6.74 -22.35
CA ASP A 78 -17.51 6.63 -20.97
C ASP A 78 -18.65 5.62 -20.82
N ALA A 79 -19.17 5.48 -19.60
CA ALA A 79 -20.26 4.55 -19.30
C ALA A 79 -21.62 4.94 -19.92
N ASP A 80 -21.78 6.17 -20.41
CA ASP A 80 -22.97 6.65 -21.13
C ASP A 80 -22.84 6.45 -22.65
N GLY A 81 -21.69 5.98 -23.13
CA GLY A 81 -21.41 5.80 -24.56
C GLY A 81 -20.95 7.08 -25.25
N ASN A 82 -20.70 8.17 -24.51
CA ASN A 82 -20.16 9.40 -25.08
C ASN A 82 -18.76 9.14 -25.64
N ARG A 83 -18.46 9.69 -26.80
CA ARG A 83 -17.18 9.56 -27.48
C ARG A 83 -16.48 10.91 -27.49
N ARG A 84 -15.25 10.95 -26.96
CA ARG A 84 -14.41 12.15 -26.97
C ARG A 84 -12.97 11.78 -27.24
N THR A 85 -12.28 12.62 -27.99
CA THR A 85 -10.84 12.53 -28.20
C THR A 85 -10.08 12.87 -26.92
N PHE A 86 -8.82 12.44 -26.81
CA PHE A 86 -7.95 12.79 -25.68
C PHE A 86 -7.86 14.31 -25.51
N ARG A 87 -7.74 15.04 -26.62
CA ARG A 87 -7.72 16.50 -26.66
C ARG A 87 -9.00 17.11 -26.08
N GLU A 88 -10.17 16.64 -26.52
CA GLU A 88 -11.46 17.16 -26.04
C GLU A 88 -11.68 16.91 -24.55
N ILE A 89 -11.22 15.77 -24.05
CA ILE A 89 -11.30 15.45 -22.61
C ILE A 89 -10.42 16.42 -21.81
N ILE A 90 -9.17 16.64 -22.21
CA ILE A 90 -8.30 17.59 -21.51
C ILE A 90 -8.82 19.03 -21.64
N GLN A 91 -9.26 19.44 -22.83
CA GLN A 91 -9.82 20.77 -23.03
C GLN A 91 -11.07 20.98 -22.17
N GLY A 92 -11.97 20.00 -22.08
CA GLY A 92 -13.15 20.08 -21.24
C GLY A 92 -12.86 20.26 -19.74
N MET A 93 -11.76 19.67 -19.27
CA MET A 93 -11.26 19.84 -17.90
C MET A 93 -10.66 21.24 -17.68
N ILE A 94 -9.90 21.74 -18.65
CA ILE A 94 -9.36 23.10 -18.64
C ILE A 94 -10.49 24.13 -18.68
N ASP A 95 -11.47 23.94 -19.56
CA ASP A 95 -12.64 24.81 -19.70
C ASP A 95 -13.44 24.88 -18.40
N ASN A 96 -13.56 23.76 -17.68
CA ASN A 96 -14.14 23.76 -16.34
C ASN A 96 -13.40 24.74 -15.42
N PHE A 97 -12.10 24.53 -15.28
CA PHE A 97 -11.28 25.31 -14.37
C PHE A 97 -11.25 26.80 -14.71
N LEU A 98 -11.16 27.14 -16.00
CA LEU A 98 -11.14 28.52 -16.48
C LEU A 98 -12.54 29.17 -16.50
N GLY A 99 -13.60 28.43 -16.19
CA GLY A 99 -14.97 28.94 -16.23
C GLY A 99 -15.49 29.20 -17.65
N VAL A 100 -14.86 28.61 -18.66
CA VAL A 100 -15.28 28.72 -20.06
C VAL A 100 -16.53 27.87 -20.26
N LYS A 101 -17.58 28.48 -20.81
CA LYS A 101 -18.81 27.75 -21.17
C LYS A 101 -18.59 27.09 -22.54
N SER A 102 -18.34 25.78 -22.54
CA SER A 102 -18.22 24.97 -23.74
C SER A 102 -19.00 23.66 -23.60
N GLU A 103 -19.30 23.01 -24.73
CA GLU A 103 -19.91 21.66 -24.75
C GLU A 103 -18.91 20.58 -24.28
N LEU A 104 -17.61 20.88 -24.36
CA LEU A 104 -16.55 20.00 -23.87
C LEU A 104 -16.46 20.01 -22.35
N ARG A 105 -16.89 21.08 -21.68
CA ARG A 105 -16.78 21.22 -20.23
C ARG A 105 -17.36 20.02 -19.49
N TRP A 106 -16.56 19.43 -18.60
CA TRP A 106 -16.99 18.39 -17.65
C TRP A 106 -16.33 18.61 -16.30
N ARG A 107 -17.00 18.15 -15.24
CA ARG A 107 -16.57 18.41 -13.85
C ARG A 107 -16.83 17.19 -12.99
N LEU A 108 -16.06 17.05 -11.92
CA LEU A 108 -16.29 15.99 -10.94
C LEU A 108 -17.55 16.27 -10.12
N ASN A 109 -18.37 15.24 -9.88
CA ASN A 109 -19.53 15.22 -8.99
C ASN A 109 -20.63 16.24 -9.35
N ASP A 110 -20.97 16.39 -10.64
CA ASP A 110 -22.07 17.27 -11.09
C ASP A 110 -23.45 16.66 -10.77
N ASN A 111 -23.62 15.33 -10.87
CA ASN A 111 -24.91 14.68 -10.62
C ASN A 111 -25.24 14.53 -9.12
N VAL A 112 -24.26 14.12 -8.32
CA VAL A 112 -24.39 13.97 -6.86
C VAL A 112 -23.19 14.67 -6.22
N PRO A 113 -23.38 15.71 -5.38
CA PRO A 113 -22.28 16.41 -4.73
C PRO A 113 -21.43 15.52 -3.82
N ILE A 114 -20.24 16.01 -3.45
CA ILE A 114 -19.39 15.37 -2.47
C ILE A 114 -20.05 15.46 -1.08
N PRO A 115 -20.23 14.34 -0.36
CA PRO A 115 -20.76 14.37 0.99
C PRO A 115 -19.87 15.16 1.96
N LYS A 116 -20.47 15.88 2.92
CA LYS A 116 -19.75 16.76 3.84
C LYS A 116 -18.71 16.01 4.69
N ASP A 117 -19.03 14.80 5.13
CA ASP A 117 -18.14 13.94 5.91
C ASP A 117 -16.95 13.41 5.10
N ALA A 118 -17.11 13.28 3.78
CA ALA A 118 -16.08 12.75 2.88
C ALA A 118 -15.27 13.83 2.15
N HIS A 119 -15.61 15.11 2.33
CA HIS A 119 -14.99 16.19 1.58
C HIS A 119 -13.49 16.34 1.95
N PRO A 120 -12.56 16.20 0.99
CA PRO A 120 -11.13 16.06 1.30
C PRO A 120 -10.49 17.34 1.88
N LEU A 121 -10.97 18.51 1.46
CA LEU A 121 -10.43 19.79 1.94
C LEU A 121 -11.02 20.26 3.28
N ASN A 122 -12.28 19.94 3.54
CA ASN A 122 -13.00 20.37 4.76
C ASN A 122 -12.71 19.47 5.96
N ASN A 123 -12.18 18.26 5.73
CA ASN A 123 -11.85 17.29 6.76
C ASN A 123 -10.33 17.02 6.79
N PRO A 124 -9.50 18.01 7.15
CA PRO A 124 -8.05 17.86 7.15
C PRO A 124 -7.54 16.88 8.20
N GLY A 125 -6.45 16.18 7.88
CA GLY A 125 -5.76 15.29 8.80
C GLY A 125 -5.30 14.01 8.13
N LEU A 126 -4.93 13.03 8.94
CA LEU A 126 -4.45 11.75 8.43
C LEU A 126 -5.61 10.80 8.09
N GLU A 127 -5.33 9.83 7.22
CA GLU A 127 -6.16 8.66 6.98
C GLU A 127 -5.40 7.42 7.44
N ILE A 128 -5.97 6.67 8.37
CA ILE A 128 -5.35 5.43 8.85
C ILE A 128 -5.78 4.26 7.98
N THR A 129 -4.86 3.36 7.67
CA THR A 129 -5.12 2.20 6.81
C THR A 129 -4.98 0.87 7.55
N GLY A 130 -5.72 -0.14 7.11
CA GLY A 130 -5.52 -1.54 7.50
C GLY A 130 -6.82 -2.31 7.72
N PRO A 131 -6.75 -3.64 7.83
CA PRO A 131 -7.93 -4.48 7.83
C PRO A 131 -8.63 -4.46 9.20
N TRP A 132 -9.93 -4.72 9.23
CA TRP A 132 -10.71 -4.80 10.47
C TRP A 132 -10.71 -6.20 11.11
N TYR A 133 -9.71 -7.03 10.78
CA TYR A 133 -9.44 -8.30 11.45
C TYR A 133 -8.01 -8.34 12.03
N PRO A 134 -7.83 -8.75 13.30
CA PRO A 134 -8.88 -9.03 14.30
C PRO A 134 -9.67 -7.77 14.69
N LEU A 135 -10.82 -7.97 15.37
CA LEU A 135 -11.79 -6.91 15.70
C LEU A 135 -11.16 -5.73 16.48
N SER A 136 -10.11 -5.95 17.27
CA SER A 136 -9.37 -4.88 17.97
C SER A 136 -8.78 -3.83 17.02
N ARG A 137 -8.46 -4.19 15.78
CA ARG A 137 -7.96 -3.24 14.77
C ARG A 137 -9.02 -2.19 14.44
N ALA A 138 -10.28 -2.56 14.33
CA ALA A 138 -11.38 -1.63 14.10
C ALA A 138 -11.55 -0.64 15.27
N TYR A 139 -11.51 -1.09 16.53
CA TYR A 139 -11.52 -0.19 17.70
C TYR A 139 -10.40 0.84 17.65
N ASN A 140 -9.18 0.37 17.39
CA ASN A 140 -8.00 1.22 17.32
C ASN A 140 -8.12 2.28 16.23
N GLN A 141 -8.51 1.89 15.01
CA GLN A 141 -8.64 2.80 13.88
C GLN A 141 -9.78 3.81 14.08
N ILE A 142 -10.94 3.35 14.55
CA ILE A 142 -12.08 4.24 14.83
C ILE A 142 -11.70 5.27 15.89
N ASN A 143 -11.06 4.87 16.99
CA ASN A 143 -10.70 5.78 18.08
C ASN A 143 -9.58 6.77 17.71
N SER A 144 -8.76 6.48 16.70
CA SER A 144 -7.64 7.34 16.28
C SER A 144 -8.12 8.74 15.86
N ASP A 145 -7.33 9.78 16.14
CA ASP A 145 -7.60 11.16 15.69
C ASP A 145 -7.22 11.36 14.21
N VAL A 146 -8.02 10.75 13.35
CA VAL A 146 -7.82 10.74 11.88
C VAL A 146 -9.09 11.24 11.20
N ALA A 147 -8.94 11.79 9.99
CA ALA A 147 -10.06 12.24 9.17
C ALA A 147 -10.79 11.06 8.51
N CYS A 148 -10.04 10.03 8.10
CA CYS A 148 -10.61 8.84 7.48
C CYS A 148 -9.96 7.55 8.00
N VAL A 149 -10.72 6.47 7.86
CA VAL A 149 -10.23 5.10 7.99
C VAL A 149 -10.39 4.43 6.63
N MET A 150 -9.31 3.86 6.11
CA MET A 150 -9.33 2.98 4.95
C MET A 150 -9.30 1.53 5.44
N GLU A 151 -10.49 0.94 5.55
CA GLU A 151 -10.63 -0.51 5.74
C GLU A 151 -10.23 -1.21 4.44
N ASP A 152 -9.58 -2.37 4.53
CA ASP A 152 -8.75 -2.86 3.44
C ASP A 152 -8.91 -4.35 3.14
N GLU A 153 -9.52 -4.67 2.00
CA GLU A 153 -9.62 -6.03 1.42
C GLU A 153 -8.63 -6.28 0.27
N GLU A 154 -7.63 -5.41 0.09
CA GLU A 154 -6.63 -5.55 -0.96
C GLU A 154 -5.29 -6.01 -0.39
N ASP A 155 -4.27 -5.15 -0.29
CA ASP A 155 -2.91 -5.60 0.06
C ASP A 155 -2.78 -6.14 1.49
N ALA A 156 -3.68 -5.79 2.43
CA ALA A 156 -3.62 -6.25 3.82
C ALA A 156 -4.66 -7.31 4.21
N SER A 157 -5.62 -7.63 3.35
CA SER A 157 -6.60 -8.72 3.57
C SER A 157 -7.18 -9.24 2.25
N PRO A 158 -6.35 -9.83 1.37
CA PRO A 158 -6.78 -10.34 0.08
C PRO A 158 -7.83 -11.43 0.25
N ALA A 159 -8.69 -11.55 -0.76
CA ALA A 159 -9.73 -12.57 -0.80
C ALA A 159 -9.14 -13.98 -0.57
N TRP A 160 -9.93 -14.90 0.01
CA TRP A 160 -9.66 -16.35 0.15
C TRP A 160 -8.32 -16.79 0.79
N TYR A 161 -7.47 -15.86 1.23
CA TYR A 161 -6.14 -16.17 1.74
C TYR A 161 -6.16 -16.93 3.08
N ILE A 162 -5.68 -18.17 3.06
CA ILE A 162 -5.56 -19.06 4.24
C ILE A 162 -4.15 -19.67 4.27
N PRO A 163 -3.34 -19.40 5.31
CA PRO A 163 -2.04 -20.06 5.45
C PRO A 163 -2.18 -21.55 5.77
N TYR A 164 -1.36 -22.38 5.14
CA TYR A 164 -1.27 -23.81 5.46
C TYR A 164 -0.89 -24.03 6.93
N GLY A 165 -1.54 -25.01 7.57
CA GLY A 165 -1.29 -25.33 8.97
C GLY A 165 -1.84 -24.32 9.98
N SER A 166 -2.54 -23.26 9.54
CA SER A 166 -3.18 -22.29 10.44
C SER A 166 -4.38 -22.84 11.21
N GLY A 167 -4.93 -23.97 10.78
CA GLY A 167 -6.19 -24.53 11.31
C GLY A 167 -7.43 -23.72 10.93
N LYS A 168 -7.28 -22.65 10.15
CA LYS A 168 -8.40 -21.87 9.62
C LYS A 168 -9.01 -22.60 8.44
N THR A 169 -10.31 -22.47 8.33
CA THR A 169 -11.11 -23.04 7.25
C THR A 169 -11.76 -21.97 6.37
N THR A 170 -11.71 -20.71 6.82
CA THR A 170 -12.16 -19.53 6.09
C THR A 170 -11.11 -18.43 6.19
N ALA A 171 -10.99 -17.61 5.14
CA ALA A 171 -10.05 -16.50 5.09
C ALA A 171 -10.44 -15.35 6.02
N ASP A 172 -9.44 -14.63 6.53
CA ASP A 172 -9.62 -13.53 7.49
C ASP A 172 -10.49 -12.38 6.96
N VAL A 173 -10.55 -12.21 5.63
CA VAL A 173 -11.41 -11.23 4.96
C VAL A 173 -12.89 -11.41 5.33
N TRP A 174 -13.35 -12.65 5.55
CA TRP A 174 -14.74 -12.92 5.93
C TRP A 174 -15.07 -12.42 7.33
N GLU A 175 -14.16 -12.61 8.29
CA GLU A 175 -14.27 -12.00 9.61
C GLU A 175 -14.18 -10.46 9.52
N GLY A 176 -13.31 -9.93 8.65
CA GLY A 176 -13.23 -8.49 8.34
C GLY A 176 -14.58 -7.92 7.92
N ARG A 177 -15.23 -8.52 6.91
CA ARG A 177 -16.57 -8.13 6.41
C ARG A 177 -17.64 -8.14 7.51
N LYS A 178 -17.62 -9.17 8.36
CA LYS A 178 -18.52 -9.28 9.51
C LYS A 178 -18.25 -8.18 10.54
N ASN A 179 -16.98 -7.91 10.85
CA ASN A 179 -16.55 -6.87 11.78
C ASN A 179 -16.98 -5.48 11.29
N VAL A 180 -16.82 -5.21 10.00
CA VAL A 180 -17.32 -3.98 9.35
C VAL A 180 -18.81 -3.80 9.58
N LYS A 181 -19.62 -4.81 9.21
CA LYS A 181 -21.07 -4.76 9.40
C LYS A 181 -21.45 -4.56 10.87
N LEU A 182 -20.77 -5.25 11.78
CA LEU A 182 -21.01 -5.18 13.22
C LEU A 182 -20.78 -3.76 13.75
N PHE A 183 -19.68 -3.12 13.38
CA PHE A 183 -19.35 -1.75 13.77
C PHE A 183 -20.29 -0.73 13.14
N LEU A 184 -20.51 -0.82 11.83
CA LEU A 184 -21.31 0.18 11.11
C LEU A 184 -22.79 0.14 11.52
N SER A 185 -23.31 -1.04 11.88
CA SER A 185 -24.68 -1.20 12.42
C SER A 185 -24.83 -0.82 13.90
N GLY A 186 -23.75 -0.41 14.57
CA GLY A 186 -23.77 -0.02 16.00
C GLY A 186 -23.91 -1.20 16.97
N LYS A 187 -23.59 -2.43 16.53
CA LYS A 187 -23.74 -3.67 17.31
C LYS A 187 -22.41 -4.20 17.88
N ALA A 188 -21.30 -3.50 17.67
CA ALA A 188 -20.00 -3.89 18.18
C ALA A 188 -20.00 -3.97 19.73
N PRO A 189 -19.44 -5.04 20.34
CA PRO A 189 -19.45 -5.23 21.78
C PRO A 189 -18.61 -4.17 22.49
N ASN A 190 -19.21 -3.37 23.36
CA ASN A 190 -18.50 -2.29 24.05
C ASN A 190 -18.75 -2.42 25.57
N PRO A 191 -17.83 -2.98 26.37
CA PRO A 191 -16.44 -3.34 26.02
C PRO A 191 -16.28 -4.64 25.21
N TYR A 192 -15.16 -4.73 24.49
CA TYR A 192 -14.67 -5.92 23.81
C TYR A 192 -13.40 -6.45 24.49
N TYR A 193 -13.27 -7.76 24.63
CA TYR A 193 -12.11 -8.40 25.27
C TYR A 193 -11.38 -9.28 24.28
N GLU A 194 -10.07 -9.04 24.11
CA GLU A 194 -9.21 -9.86 23.26
C GLU A 194 -7.81 -9.97 23.86
N LYS A 195 -7.31 -11.19 24.01
CA LYS A 195 -5.93 -11.48 24.46
C LYS A 195 -5.54 -10.73 25.75
N GLY A 196 -6.44 -10.75 26.73
CA GLY A 196 -6.24 -10.08 28.03
C GLY A 196 -6.33 -8.55 27.99
N LYS A 197 -6.70 -7.95 26.84
CA LYS A 197 -6.90 -6.51 26.69
C LYS A 197 -8.38 -6.18 26.54
N THR A 198 -8.78 -5.04 27.11
CA THR A 198 -10.12 -4.47 26.98
C THR A 198 -10.07 -3.33 25.97
N TYR A 199 -11.01 -3.32 25.03
CA TYR A 199 -11.19 -2.28 24.02
C TYR A 199 -12.56 -1.65 24.18
N THR A 200 -12.64 -0.33 24.10
CA THR A 200 -13.88 0.43 24.14
C THR A 200 -13.92 1.43 22.99
N ILE A 201 -15.13 1.79 22.53
CA ILE A 201 -15.32 2.93 21.63
C ILE A 201 -15.26 4.19 22.49
N SER A 202 -14.27 5.05 22.24
CA SER A 202 -13.97 6.21 23.10
C SER A 202 -14.65 7.51 22.66
N LYS A 203 -15.27 7.53 21.47
CA LYS A 203 -15.94 8.72 20.93
C LYS A 203 -17.30 8.41 20.28
N PRO A 204 -18.26 9.35 20.34
CA PRO A 204 -19.59 9.15 19.78
C PRO A 204 -19.55 9.01 18.25
N ARG A 205 -20.57 8.39 17.67
CA ARG A 205 -20.61 7.97 16.25
C ARG A 205 -20.44 9.14 15.27
N ASP A 206 -20.95 10.32 15.59
CA ASP A 206 -20.83 11.55 14.79
C ASP A 206 -19.41 12.13 14.77
N LYS A 207 -18.52 11.66 15.65
CA LYS A 207 -17.09 12.02 15.70
C LYS A 207 -16.19 10.91 15.16
N TRP A 208 -16.76 9.86 14.58
CA TRP A 208 -15.95 8.82 13.96
C TRP A 208 -15.28 9.36 12.70
N PRO A 209 -14.07 8.86 12.38
CA PRO A 209 -13.49 9.10 11.06
C PRO A 209 -14.40 8.56 9.96
N THR A 210 -14.37 9.20 8.81
CA THR A 210 -15.12 8.75 7.63
C THR A 210 -14.53 7.42 7.13
N ILE A 211 -15.39 6.44 6.86
CA ILE A 211 -14.94 5.10 6.47
C ILE A 211 -14.91 5.01 4.94
N PHE A 212 -13.76 4.65 4.39
CA PHE A 212 -13.58 4.24 3.01
C PHE A 212 -13.21 2.76 2.99
N HIS A 213 -13.84 2.00 2.11
CA HIS A 213 -13.57 0.59 1.90
C HIS A 213 -12.66 0.41 0.70
N ARG A 214 -11.42 -0.06 0.88
CA ARG A 214 -10.52 -0.34 -0.24
C ARG A 214 -10.93 -1.66 -0.89
N LEU A 215 -11.39 -1.54 -2.13
CA LEU A 215 -11.77 -2.70 -2.93
C LEU A 215 -10.52 -3.46 -3.42
N PRO A 216 -10.61 -4.78 -3.65
CA PRO A 216 -9.57 -5.52 -4.35
C PRO A 216 -9.31 -4.96 -5.75
N GLY A 217 -8.05 -4.98 -6.19
CA GLY A 217 -7.68 -4.61 -7.56
C GLY A 217 -8.33 -5.54 -8.59
N LEU A 218 -8.51 -5.03 -9.82
CA LEU A 218 -9.21 -5.74 -10.92
C LEU A 218 -8.55 -7.08 -11.33
N HIS A 219 -7.28 -7.27 -10.96
CA HIS A 219 -6.48 -8.47 -11.23
C HIS A 219 -6.67 -9.59 -10.19
N LEU A 220 -7.42 -9.35 -9.11
CA LEU A 220 -7.66 -10.33 -8.05
C LEU A 220 -8.97 -11.08 -8.27
N LEU A 221 -8.93 -12.40 -8.05
CA LEU A 221 -10.09 -13.29 -8.08
C LEU A 221 -10.46 -13.73 -6.65
N ASP A 222 -11.74 -14.03 -6.43
CA ASP A 222 -12.26 -14.64 -5.21
C ASP A 222 -12.50 -16.13 -5.48
N PHE A 223 -11.70 -17.01 -4.88
CA PHE A 223 -11.78 -18.46 -5.07
C PHE A 223 -12.85 -19.12 -4.18
N ASP A 224 -13.39 -18.39 -3.19
CA ASP A 224 -14.50 -18.85 -2.38
C ASP A 224 -15.83 -18.69 -3.11
N ILE A 225 -15.96 -17.74 -4.02
CA ILE A 225 -17.17 -17.56 -4.83
C ILE A 225 -16.89 -17.89 -6.29
N THR A 226 -17.55 -18.93 -6.79
CA THR A 226 -17.35 -19.39 -8.17
C THR A 226 -18.63 -19.29 -8.99
N LEU A 227 -18.51 -18.94 -10.27
CA LEU A 227 -19.56 -18.99 -11.27
C LEU A 227 -19.20 -20.06 -12.31
N ASN A 228 -20.01 -21.10 -12.44
CA ASN A 228 -19.75 -22.24 -13.33
C ASN A 228 -18.37 -22.87 -13.09
N GLY A 229 -17.96 -22.95 -11.82
CA GLY A 229 -16.67 -23.49 -11.39
C GLY A 229 -15.47 -22.55 -11.57
N LYS A 230 -15.64 -21.34 -12.12
CA LYS A 230 -14.57 -20.34 -12.25
C LYS A 230 -14.67 -19.28 -11.14
N PRO A 231 -13.56 -18.88 -10.50
CA PRO A 231 -13.53 -17.78 -9.53
C PRO A 231 -14.13 -16.47 -10.08
N VAL A 232 -14.90 -15.77 -9.26
CA VAL A 232 -15.48 -14.45 -9.58
C VAL A 232 -14.45 -13.35 -9.32
N PRO A 233 -14.40 -12.26 -10.11
CA PRO A 233 -13.56 -11.10 -9.80
C PRO A 233 -13.83 -10.54 -8.39
N ALA A 234 -12.79 -10.43 -7.56
CA ALA A 234 -12.93 -10.09 -6.15
C ALA A 234 -13.53 -8.70 -5.91
N ILE A 235 -13.31 -7.76 -6.83
CA ILE A 235 -13.92 -6.43 -6.80
C ILE A 235 -15.46 -6.47 -6.84
N ILE A 236 -16.05 -7.40 -7.60
CA ILE A 236 -17.52 -7.56 -7.68
C ILE A 236 -18.05 -8.06 -6.34
N VAL A 237 -17.42 -9.10 -5.78
CA VAL A 237 -17.81 -9.68 -4.50
C VAL A 237 -17.74 -8.64 -3.39
N SER A 238 -16.60 -7.96 -3.26
CA SER A 238 -16.36 -6.95 -2.22
C SER A 238 -17.33 -5.77 -2.35
N ALA A 239 -17.50 -5.20 -3.55
CA ALA A 239 -18.37 -4.06 -3.76
C ALA A 239 -19.84 -4.37 -3.45
N VAL A 240 -20.33 -5.56 -3.85
CA VAL A 240 -21.72 -5.97 -3.57
C VAL A 240 -21.92 -6.24 -2.07
N ILE A 241 -21.08 -7.09 -1.46
CA ILE A 241 -21.23 -7.45 -0.05
C ILE A 241 -21.14 -6.20 0.83
N TYR A 242 -20.16 -5.33 0.60
CA TYR A 242 -20.00 -4.10 1.38
C TYR A 242 -21.21 -3.18 1.22
N THR A 243 -21.64 -2.90 -0.01
CA THR A 243 -22.74 -1.96 -0.25
C THR A 243 -24.05 -2.47 0.36
N LEU A 244 -24.43 -3.72 0.07
CA LEU A 244 -25.73 -4.25 0.46
C LEU A 244 -25.87 -4.46 1.98
N ASN A 245 -24.77 -4.72 2.68
CA ASN A 245 -24.79 -4.91 4.14
C ASN A 245 -24.67 -3.60 4.92
N ASN A 246 -24.11 -2.54 4.34
CA ASN A 246 -23.72 -1.35 5.10
C ASN A 246 -24.45 -0.06 4.69
N TYR A 247 -25.07 0.01 3.50
CA TYR A 247 -25.66 1.24 2.97
C TYR A 247 -26.64 1.92 3.94
N ASN A 248 -27.64 1.18 4.45
CA ASN A 248 -28.65 1.77 5.35
C ASN A 248 -28.05 2.25 6.68
N SER A 249 -27.09 1.51 7.24
CA SER A 249 -26.41 1.86 8.48
C SER A 249 -25.55 3.12 8.32
N LEU A 250 -24.79 3.21 7.22
CA LEU A 250 -23.99 4.39 6.88
C LEU A 250 -24.89 5.60 6.60
N LYS A 251 -25.96 5.41 5.83
CA LYS A 251 -26.90 6.48 5.49
C LYS A 251 -27.60 7.05 6.72
N SER A 252 -28.07 6.19 7.62
CA SER A 252 -28.69 6.58 8.89
C SER A 252 -27.72 7.33 9.81
N ALA A 253 -26.42 7.06 9.71
CA ALA A 253 -25.37 7.75 10.43
C ALA A 253 -24.92 9.07 9.76
N GLY A 254 -25.61 9.52 8.69
CA GLY A 254 -25.26 10.75 7.97
C GLY A 254 -24.09 10.62 7.00
N SER A 255 -23.67 9.39 6.68
CA SER A 255 -22.56 9.06 5.79
C SER A 255 -23.07 8.35 4.52
N GLY A 256 -22.17 7.70 3.79
CA GLY A 256 -22.44 7.00 2.54
C GLY A 256 -21.45 5.86 2.30
N VAL A 257 -21.61 5.18 1.16
CA VAL A 257 -20.70 4.11 0.76
C VAL A 257 -19.60 4.72 -0.10
N TYR A 258 -18.37 4.68 0.43
CA TYR A 258 -17.20 5.26 -0.20
C TYR A 258 -16.12 4.20 -0.37
N PHE A 259 -15.49 4.17 -1.55
CA PHE A 259 -14.46 3.18 -1.87
C PHE A 259 -13.10 3.82 -2.10
N TYR A 260 -12.02 3.10 -1.77
CA TYR A 260 -10.71 3.32 -2.39
C TYR A 260 -10.50 2.33 -3.53
N LEU A 261 -10.06 2.82 -4.69
CA LEU A 261 -9.78 2.00 -5.88
C LEU A 261 -8.27 1.88 -6.12
N PRO A 262 -7.68 0.68 -5.92
CA PRO A 262 -6.25 0.47 -6.13
C PRO A 262 -5.91 0.07 -7.58
N LYS A 263 -4.65 0.27 -7.95
CA LYS A 263 -3.95 -0.36 -9.09
C LYS A 263 -4.69 -0.33 -10.45
N THR A 264 -5.51 0.69 -10.68
CA THR A 264 -6.16 0.95 -11.99
C THR A 264 -5.13 1.55 -12.93
N GLN A 265 -4.96 0.99 -14.13
CA GLN A 265 -3.90 1.37 -15.07
C GLN A 265 -4.39 2.00 -16.37
N THR A 266 -5.62 1.71 -16.82
CA THR A 266 -6.09 2.13 -18.15
C THR A 266 -7.54 2.63 -18.14
N PRO A 267 -7.96 3.42 -19.15
CA PRO A 267 -9.35 3.84 -19.31
C PRO A 267 -10.33 2.68 -19.43
N ASP A 268 -9.94 1.59 -20.11
CA ASP A 268 -10.80 0.41 -20.25
C ASP A 268 -11.08 -0.25 -18.88
N GLU A 269 -10.08 -0.30 -17.99
CA GLU A 269 -10.27 -0.80 -16.62
C GLU A 269 -11.16 0.13 -15.80
N ALA A 270 -10.92 1.45 -15.87
CA ALA A 270 -11.76 2.44 -15.21
C ALA A 270 -13.22 2.35 -15.67
N LEU A 271 -13.45 2.14 -16.97
CA LEU A 271 -14.77 2.01 -17.56
C LEU A 271 -15.52 0.78 -17.05
N VAL A 272 -14.84 -0.37 -16.94
CA VAL A 272 -15.45 -1.58 -16.36
C VAL A 272 -15.84 -1.36 -14.91
N ILE A 273 -14.98 -0.72 -14.12
CA ILE A 273 -15.28 -0.40 -12.71
C ILE A 273 -16.48 0.56 -12.63
N GLU A 274 -16.53 1.61 -13.45
CA GLU A 274 -17.66 2.55 -13.48
C GLU A 274 -18.98 1.84 -13.83
N LYS A 275 -18.97 0.94 -14.82
CA LYS A 275 -20.16 0.14 -15.19
C LYS A 275 -20.64 -0.74 -14.03
N ILE A 276 -19.73 -1.40 -13.31
CA ILE A 276 -20.06 -2.22 -12.13
C ILE A 276 -20.75 -1.36 -11.07
N LEU A 277 -20.17 -0.22 -10.71
CA LEU A 277 -20.72 0.66 -9.67
C LEU A 277 -22.06 1.27 -10.07
N ARG A 278 -22.23 1.69 -11.34
CA ARG A 278 -23.52 2.14 -11.88
C ARG A 278 -24.57 1.04 -11.86
N ARG A 279 -24.20 -0.20 -12.15
CA ARG A 279 -25.13 -1.34 -12.10
C ARG A 279 -25.61 -1.60 -10.68
N ILE A 280 -24.71 -1.52 -9.68
CA ILE A 280 -25.07 -1.61 -8.26
C ILE A 280 -26.05 -0.49 -7.89
N GLU A 281 -25.74 0.77 -8.20
CA GLU A 281 -26.63 1.92 -7.95
C GLU A 281 -28.01 1.73 -8.61
N SER A 282 -28.03 1.34 -9.88
CA SER A 282 -29.26 1.11 -10.64
C SER A 282 -30.11 0.00 -10.03
N LYS A 283 -29.50 -1.09 -9.53
CA LYS A 283 -30.23 -2.21 -8.90
C LYS A 283 -30.84 -1.77 -7.57
N LEU A 284 -30.10 -0.96 -6.81
CA LEU A 284 -30.55 -0.37 -5.56
C LEU A 284 -31.47 0.85 -5.75
N GLY A 285 -31.69 1.32 -6.98
CA GLY A 285 -32.53 2.50 -7.27
C GLY A 285 -31.90 3.82 -6.83
N LEU A 286 -30.59 3.85 -6.63
CA LEU A 286 -29.84 5.04 -6.22
C LEU A 286 -29.54 5.91 -7.44
N LYS A 287 -29.32 7.21 -7.20
CA LYS A 287 -28.81 8.12 -8.23
C LYS A 287 -27.39 7.70 -8.61
N ILE A 288 -27.05 7.80 -9.90
CA ILE A 288 -25.68 7.58 -10.35
C ILE A 288 -24.74 8.58 -9.68
N GLY A 289 -23.64 8.07 -9.11
CA GLY A 289 -22.68 8.85 -8.34
C GLY A 289 -23.01 8.94 -6.84
N THR A 290 -23.98 8.18 -6.33
CA THR A 290 -24.25 8.06 -4.88
C THR A 290 -23.10 7.34 -4.15
N LEU A 291 -22.57 6.26 -4.74
CA LEU A 291 -21.36 5.60 -4.24
C LEU A 291 -20.15 6.46 -4.65
N LYS A 292 -19.33 6.91 -3.70
CA LYS A 292 -18.15 7.75 -3.98
C LYS A 292 -16.87 6.94 -4.02
N ILE A 293 -15.86 7.46 -4.72
CA ILE A 293 -14.55 6.81 -4.80
C ILE A 293 -13.42 7.79 -4.53
N ALA A 294 -12.36 7.25 -3.94
CA ALA A 294 -11.03 7.78 -3.91
C ALA A 294 -10.13 6.90 -4.80
N LEU A 295 -9.37 7.50 -5.72
CA LEU A 295 -8.51 6.76 -6.66
C LEU A 295 -7.06 6.75 -6.19
N LEU A 296 -6.45 5.57 -6.01
CA LEU A 296 -5.01 5.50 -5.82
C LEU A 296 -4.35 5.73 -7.19
N TYR A 297 -3.73 6.90 -7.38
CA TYR A 297 -2.92 7.16 -8.55
C TYR A 297 -1.53 6.55 -8.32
N GLU A 298 -1.44 5.23 -8.28
CA GLU A 298 -0.23 4.50 -7.90
C GLU A 298 0.36 3.67 -9.05
N GLU A 299 -0.11 3.89 -10.27
CA GLU A 299 0.37 3.20 -11.46
C GLU A 299 0.83 4.21 -12.50
N VAL A 300 2.05 4.04 -13.00
CA VAL A 300 2.67 4.91 -13.99
C VAL A 300 1.86 4.92 -15.29
N ASN A 301 1.35 3.75 -15.71
CA ASN A 301 0.49 3.63 -16.88
C ASN A 301 -0.86 4.36 -16.70
N ALA A 302 -1.35 4.54 -15.47
CA ALA A 302 -2.53 5.39 -15.23
C ALA A 302 -2.21 6.87 -15.46
N GLY A 303 -0.99 7.31 -15.15
CA GLY A 303 -0.58 8.72 -15.27
C GLY A 303 -0.75 9.29 -16.68
N ARG A 304 -0.47 8.48 -17.71
CA ARG A 304 -0.65 8.89 -19.11
C ARG A 304 -2.10 8.97 -19.56
N TYR A 305 -3.01 8.34 -18.81
CA TYR A 305 -4.45 8.37 -19.05
C TYR A 305 -5.20 9.16 -17.97
N PHE A 306 -4.51 9.85 -17.07
CA PHE A 306 -5.11 10.35 -15.83
C PHE A 306 -6.34 11.27 -16.07
N PRO A 307 -6.31 12.24 -17.01
CA PRO A 307 -7.50 13.03 -17.32
C PRO A 307 -8.69 12.20 -17.85
N VAL A 308 -8.41 11.14 -18.61
CA VAL A 308 -9.44 10.23 -19.15
C VAL A 308 -10.05 9.38 -18.04
N ILE A 309 -9.22 8.85 -17.13
CA ILE A 309 -9.69 8.08 -15.98
C ILE A 309 -10.58 8.95 -15.08
N LEU A 310 -10.18 10.20 -14.82
CA LEU A 310 -11.01 11.17 -14.09
C LEU A 310 -12.33 11.45 -14.81
N TRP A 311 -12.30 11.62 -16.13
CA TRP A 311 -13.51 11.84 -16.93
C TRP A 311 -14.47 10.65 -16.87
N ILE A 312 -13.97 9.42 -16.91
CA ILE A 312 -14.80 8.21 -16.75
C ILE A 312 -15.43 8.14 -15.35
N PHE A 313 -14.64 8.46 -14.32
CA PHE A 313 -15.07 8.41 -12.92
C PHE A 313 -15.74 9.68 -12.42
N ARG A 314 -16.01 10.65 -13.30
CA ARG A 314 -16.42 12.01 -12.92
C ARG A 314 -17.64 12.06 -12.02
N GLU A 315 -18.55 11.10 -12.10
CA GLU A 315 -19.78 11.09 -11.30
C GLU A 315 -19.54 10.86 -9.80
N ARG A 316 -18.40 10.28 -9.44
CA ARG A 316 -18.16 9.75 -8.09
C ARG A 316 -16.77 9.99 -7.52
N LEU A 317 -15.78 10.39 -8.32
CA LEU A 317 -14.42 10.62 -7.83
C LEU A 317 -14.35 11.88 -6.98
N ILE A 318 -14.00 11.73 -5.71
CA ILE A 318 -13.94 12.85 -4.75
C ILE A 318 -12.51 13.20 -4.34
N LYS A 319 -11.57 12.25 -4.43
CA LYS A 319 -10.15 12.47 -4.15
C LYS A 319 -9.27 11.46 -4.89
N SER A 320 -8.00 11.78 -5.05
CA SER A 320 -6.97 10.84 -5.51
C SER A 320 -5.91 10.66 -4.43
N ASN A 321 -5.03 9.66 -4.53
CA ASN A 321 -3.94 9.46 -3.58
C ASN A 321 -2.60 9.25 -4.31
N ASN A 322 -1.51 9.78 -3.74
CA ASN A 322 -0.15 9.49 -4.19
C ASN A 322 0.48 8.31 -3.43
N GLY A 323 0.69 7.17 -4.10
CA GLY A 323 1.45 6.02 -3.57
C GLY A 323 2.92 6.05 -3.97
N ARG A 324 3.84 5.63 -3.08
CA ARG A 324 5.29 5.54 -3.39
C ARG A 324 5.66 4.18 -3.97
N TRP A 325 5.40 3.09 -3.24
CA TRP A 325 5.93 1.77 -3.58
C TRP A 325 5.30 1.17 -4.82
N ASP A 326 3.97 1.18 -4.94
CA ASP A 326 3.29 0.71 -6.15
C ASP A 326 3.64 1.57 -7.37
N TYR A 327 3.76 2.89 -7.22
CA TYR A 327 4.14 3.78 -8.33
C TYR A 327 5.55 3.48 -8.83
N LEU A 328 6.52 3.30 -7.93
CA LEU A 328 7.88 2.91 -8.30
C LEU A 328 7.93 1.49 -8.88
N GLY A 329 7.11 0.56 -8.38
CA GLY A 329 6.98 -0.79 -8.95
C GLY A 329 6.49 -0.74 -10.39
N SER A 330 5.45 0.06 -10.64
CA SER A 330 4.91 0.36 -11.96
C SER A 330 5.92 1.07 -12.87
N LEU A 331 6.81 1.91 -12.32
CA LEU A 331 7.90 2.53 -13.07
C LEU A 331 8.95 1.51 -13.51
N ILE A 332 9.32 0.57 -12.64
CA ILE A 332 10.19 -0.56 -13.00
C ILE A 332 9.53 -1.39 -14.10
N GLU A 333 8.24 -1.71 -13.97
CA GLU A 333 7.47 -2.46 -14.97
C GLU A 333 7.45 -1.75 -16.33
N MET A 334 7.27 -0.42 -16.35
CA MET A 334 7.34 0.36 -17.59
C MET A 334 8.70 0.23 -18.27
N TRP A 335 9.79 0.41 -17.51
CA TRP A 335 11.17 0.40 -18.03
C TRP A 335 11.81 -0.98 -18.16
N LEU A 336 11.11 -2.04 -17.75
CA LEU A 336 11.60 -3.41 -17.55
C LEU A 336 12.42 -3.97 -18.73
N GLN A 337 12.05 -3.61 -19.96
CA GLN A 337 12.69 -4.12 -21.19
C GLN A 337 13.88 -3.28 -21.66
N GLU A 338 14.10 -2.08 -21.10
CA GLU A 338 15.07 -1.11 -21.61
C GLU A 338 16.09 -0.64 -20.59
N LYS A 339 15.68 -0.40 -19.34
CA LYS A 339 16.52 0.19 -18.31
C LYS A 339 16.22 -0.40 -16.95
N VAL A 340 17.21 -0.31 -16.07
CA VAL A 340 17.12 -0.72 -14.68
C VAL A 340 17.18 0.54 -13.82
N LEU A 341 16.31 0.64 -12.83
CA LEU A 341 16.30 1.77 -11.89
C LEU A 341 17.45 1.63 -10.89
N PRO A 342 17.94 2.76 -10.31
CA PRO A 342 18.74 2.68 -9.10
C PRO A 342 17.91 2.12 -7.94
N ASP A 343 18.54 1.93 -6.78
CA ASP A 343 17.86 1.44 -5.59
C ASP A 343 16.56 2.23 -5.28
N PRO A 344 15.39 1.57 -5.25
CA PRO A 344 14.10 2.23 -5.03
C PRO A 344 13.99 2.85 -3.63
N GLN A 345 14.74 2.38 -2.63
CA GLN A 345 14.75 2.97 -1.29
C GLN A 345 15.25 4.42 -1.30
N ASN A 346 16.17 4.74 -2.21
CA ASN A 346 16.74 6.07 -2.39
C ASN A 346 15.88 7.01 -3.27
N ILE A 347 14.91 6.47 -4.01
CA ILE A 347 13.95 7.28 -4.76
C ILE A 347 12.81 7.71 -3.83
N THR A 348 12.95 8.88 -3.21
CA THR A 348 11.99 9.41 -2.23
C THR A 348 10.94 10.32 -2.88
N MET A 349 9.92 10.73 -2.12
CA MET A 349 8.93 11.72 -2.57
C MET A 349 9.52 13.12 -2.86
N THR A 350 10.82 13.32 -2.61
CA THR A 350 11.59 14.53 -2.94
C THR A 350 12.38 14.43 -4.24
N SER A 351 12.48 13.23 -4.84
CA SER A 351 13.12 13.03 -6.14
C SER A 351 12.39 13.82 -7.23
N PRO A 352 13.08 14.32 -8.28
CA PRO A 352 12.48 15.20 -9.28
C PRO A 352 11.20 14.64 -9.93
N ASN A 353 11.21 13.36 -10.29
CA ASN A 353 10.06 12.68 -10.88
C ASN A 353 8.89 12.51 -9.88
N MET A 354 9.20 12.21 -8.62
CA MET A 354 8.19 12.09 -7.57
C MET A 354 7.57 13.45 -7.17
N MET A 355 8.34 14.54 -7.29
CA MET A 355 7.83 15.91 -7.13
C MET A 355 6.89 16.28 -8.28
N ALA A 356 7.25 15.95 -9.53
CA ALA A 356 6.39 16.15 -10.70
C ALA A 356 5.09 15.32 -10.58
N TYR A 357 5.18 14.08 -10.14
CA TYR A 357 4.05 13.18 -9.88
C TYR A 357 3.02 13.76 -8.89
N GLN A 358 3.49 14.32 -7.76
CA GLN A 358 2.60 14.95 -6.78
C GLN A 358 1.96 16.23 -7.32
N LYS A 359 2.74 17.08 -8.00
CA LYS A 359 2.26 18.32 -8.62
C LYS A 359 1.24 18.04 -9.72
N TYR A 360 1.50 17.03 -10.56
CA TYR A 360 0.59 16.58 -11.61
C TYR A 360 -0.73 16.11 -11.02
N ASN A 361 -0.68 15.26 -9.99
CA ASN A 361 -1.89 14.82 -9.29
C ASN A 361 -2.71 16.01 -8.75
N ALA A 362 -2.06 16.94 -8.05
CA ALA A 362 -2.72 18.10 -7.47
C ALA A 362 -3.34 19.02 -8.53
N LEU A 363 -2.60 19.32 -9.60
CA LEU A 363 -3.09 20.19 -10.66
C LEU A 363 -4.27 19.55 -11.39
N ILE A 364 -4.18 18.29 -11.80
CA ILE A 364 -5.26 17.63 -12.55
C ILE A 364 -6.53 17.47 -11.71
N MET A 365 -6.40 17.15 -10.41
CA MET A 365 -7.53 17.13 -9.50
C MET A 365 -8.17 18.52 -9.34
N LEU A 366 -7.36 19.58 -9.23
CA LEU A 366 -7.86 20.95 -9.20
C LEU A 366 -8.63 21.30 -10.48
N LEU A 367 -8.06 21.00 -11.66
CA LEU A 367 -8.68 21.37 -12.94
C LEU A 367 -10.03 20.66 -13.14
N ALA A 368 -10.12 19.37 -12.81
CA ALA A 368 -11.35 18.59 -12.94
C ALA A 368 -12.38 18.88 -11.83
N GLY A 369 -11.90 19.21 -10.64
CA GLY A 369 -12.71 19.34 -9.42
C GLY A 369 -13.14 20.76 -9.08
N ALA A 370 -12.61 21.78 -9.75
CA ALA A 370 -12.97 23.16 -9.43
C ALA A 370 -14.45 23.44 -9.74
N LYS A 371 -15.14 24.11 -8.82
CA LYS A 371 -16.52 24.56 -8.95
C LYS A 371 -16.67 25.96 -8.37
N ASP A 372 -17.26 26.85 -9.15
CA ASP A 372 -17.50 28.25 -8.77
C ASP A 372 -16.24 28.96 -8.26
N GLY A 373 -15.10 28.59 -8.86
CA GLY A 373 -13.78 29.09 -8.52
C GLY A 373 -13.14 28.42 -7.31
N GLU A 374 -13.81 27.57 -6.54
CA GLU A 374 -13.24 26.82 -5.40
C GLU A 374 -12.84 25.40 -5.80
N ALA A 375 -11.91 24.79 -5.06
CA ALA A 375 -11.61 23.36 -5.20
C ALA A 375 -12.66 22.53 -4.43
N ASP A 376 -13.32 21.59 -5.11
CA ASP A 376 -14.30 20.67 -4.48
C ASP A 376 -13.66 19.28 -4.22
N SER A 377 -12.71 18.87 -5.05
CA SER A 377 -11.92 17.64 -4.89
C SER A 377 -10.44 17.96 -4.68
N ALA A 378 -9.69 16.97 -4.17
CA ALA A 378 -8.27 17.15 -3.88
C ALA A 378 -7.49 15.83 -3.88
N PRO A 379 -6.16 15.88 -4.07
CA PRO A 379 -5.29 14.75 -3.80
C PRO A 379 -5.09 14.54 -2.29
N VAL A 380 -4.73 13.31 -1.94
CA VAL A 380 -4.28 12.86 -0.63
C VAL A 380 -2.79 12.54 -0.73
N GLY A 381 -2.02 12.97 0.26
CA GLY A 381 -0.60 12.67 0.37
C GLY A 381 -0.28 11.18 0.59
N GLY A 382 1.00 10.83 0.60
CA GLY A 382 1.44 9.45 0.63
C GLY A 382 1.52 8.84 2.04
N MET A 383 1.81 7.54 2.07
CA MET A 383 1.92 6.77 3.31
C MET A 383 3.12 7.19 4.18
N ALA A 384 2.87 7.48 5.45
CA ALA A 384 3.89 7.47 6.51
C ALA A 384 3.76 6.19 7.36
N ALA A 385 4.51 5.14 6.98
CA ALA A 385 4.33 3.79 7.51
C ALA A 385 5.14 3.47 8.78
N VAL A 386 5.90 4.41 9.33
CA VAL A 386 6.77 4.14 10.49
C VAL A 386 5.94 3.81 11.73
N MET A 387 6.36 2.77 12.44
CA MET A 387 5.86 2.38 13.75
C MET A 387 6.86 2.81 14.82
N LEU A 388 6.35 3.34 15.93
CA LEU A 388 7.18 3.62 17.10
C LEU A 388 7.58 2.31 17.79
N TYR A 389 8.83 2.21 18.23
CA TYR A 389 9.28 1.10 19.06
C TYR A 389 8.71 1.24 20.48
N PRO A 390 8.23 0.13 21.07
CA PRO A 390 7.78 0.15 22.46
C PRO A 390 8.97 0.36 23.42
N GLN A 391 8.69 0.85 24.62
CA GLN A 391 9.70 1.00 25.68
C GLN A 391 10.34 -0.33 26.06
N THR A 392 9.61 -1.44 25.88
CA THR A 392 10.07 -2.81 26.13
C THR A 392 10.86 -3.42 24.97
N ASP A 393 11.20 -2.65 23.94
CA ASP A 393 12.03 -3.16 22.84
C ASP A 393 13.37 -3.68 23.39
N PRO A 394 13.71 -4.96 23.14
CA PRO A 394 14.86 -5.62 23.78
C PRO A 394 16.22 -5.04 23.35
N PHE A 395 16.26 -4.25 22.27
CA PHE A 395 17.46 -3.60 21.77
C PHE A 395 17.44 -2.08 22.03
N GLY A 396 16.48 -1.58 22.81
CA GLY A 396 16.37 -0.16 23.17
C GLY A 396 16.09 0.76 22.00
N ARG A 397 15.53 0.27 20.89
CA ARG A 397 15.37 1.01 19.63
C ARG A 397 14.35 2.16 19.70
N ASN A 398 13.62 2.28 20.81
CA ASN A 398 12.77 3.45 21.09
C ASN A 398 13.54 4.80 21.06
N ARG A 399 14.87 4.77 21.20
CA ARG A 399 15.75 5.92 20.92
C ARG A 399 15.53 6.56 19.53
N TYR A 400 15.05 5.81 18.55
CA TYR A 400 14.79 6.31 17.19
C TYR A 400 13.39 6.92 17.02
N ASN A 401 12.51 6.85 18.03
CA ASN A 401 11.13 7.33 17.93
C ASN A 401 11.06 8.84 17.65
N LEU A 402 11.98 9.64 18.19
CA LEU A 402 12.01 11.08 17.94
C LEU A 402 12.31 11.40 16.46
N LYS A 403 13.23 10.65 15.83
CA LYS A 403 13.53 10.76 14.40
C LYS A 403 12.27 10.44 13.58
N ALA A 404 11.52 9.41 13.96
CA ALA A 404 10.27 9.06 13.31
C ALA A 404 9.22 10.17 13.42
N LEU A 405 8.98 10.69 14.63
CA LEU A 405 8.02 11.77 14.87
C LEU A 405 8.36 13.05 14.10
N ARG A 406 9.65 13.41 14.04
CA ARG A 406 10.09 14.55 13.23
C ARG A 406 9.93 14.29 11.73
N GLY A 407 10.27 13.08 11.28
CA GLY A 407 10.14 12.65 9.89
C GLY A 407 8.73 12.82 9.35
N ILE A 408 7.71 12.33 10.09
CA ILE A 408 6.31 12.50 9.64
C ILE A 408 5.88 13.96 9.59
N LYS A 409 6.22 14.79 10.61
CA LYS A 409 5.87 16.22 10.58
C LYS A 409 6.43 16.90 9.33
N LEU A 410 7.69 16.68 9.01
CA LEU A 410 8.36 17.29 7.86
C LEU A 410 7.80 16.78 6.54
N ASP A 411 7.52 15.49 6.43
CA ASP A 411 6.92 14.90 5.24
C ASP A 411 5.52 15.48 4.97
N LYS A 412 4.68 15.59 6.01
CA LYS A 412 3.32 16.13 5.87
C LYS A 412 3.31 17.64 5.65
N LEU A 413 4.27 18.37 6.22
CA LEU A 413 4.50 19.78 5.87
C LEU A 413 4.95 19.94 4.42
N ARG A 414 5.86 19.09 3.93
CA ARG A 414 6.30 19.11 2.52
C ARG A 414 5.12 18.89 1.57
N GLU A 415 4.31 17.85 1.80
CA GLU A 415 3.10 17.59 1.00
C GLU A 415 2.16 18.78 0.99
N ARG A 416 1.92 19.36 2.18
CA ARG A 416 1.11 20.54 2.39
C ARG A 416 1.55 21.71 1.51
N LEU A 417 2.85 22.03 1.52
CA LEU A 417 3.41 23.15 0.76
C LEU A 417 3.40 22.90 -0.76
N ILE A 418 3.60 21.66 -1.21
CA ILE A 418 3.47 21.28 -2.63
C ILE A 418 2.07 21.57 -3.17
N GLY A 419 1.05 21.44 -2.31
CA GLY A 419 -0.36 21.65 -2.65
C GLY A 419 -0.81 23.10 -2.68
N LEU A 420 0.06 24.05 -2.33
CA LEU A 420 -0.24 25.48 -2.43
C LEU A 420 -0.04 25.92 -3.88
N ILE A 421 -1.14 26.04 -4.63
CA ILE A 421 -1.13 26.41 -6.05
C ILE A 421 -1.72 27.81 -6.19
N PHE A 422 -0.94 28.76 -6.68
CA PHE A 422 -1.38 30.14 -6.88
C PHE A 422 -1.63 30.44 -8.36
N ILE A 423 -2.89 30.66 -8.72
CA ILE A 423 -3.34 30.85 -10.09
C ILE A 423 -3.48 32.34 -10.39
N THR A 424 -2.88 32.79 -11.49
CA THR A 424 -2.83 34.21 -11.89
C THR A 424 -3.37 34.41 -13.30
N ASP A 425 -3.91 35.60 -13.61
CA ASP A 425 -4.40 35.91 -14.97
C ASP A 425 -3.27 36.15 -15.97
N LYS A 426 -2.13 36.65 -15.49
CA LYS A 426 -0.93 36.95 -16.28
C LYS A 426 0.29 36.49 -15.51
N LYS A 427 1.36 36.20 -16.24
CA LYS A 427 2.67 35.88 -15.67
C LYS A 427 3.10 36.96 -14.67
N VAL A 428 3.55 36.53 -13.50
CA VAL A 428 4.10 37.38 -12.43
C VAL A 428 5.61 37.29 -12.47
N GLU A 429 6.29 38.43 -12.40
CA GLU A 429 7.75 38.49 -12.35
C GLU A 429 8.26 38.26 -10.92
N GLY A 430 9.35 37.50 -10.80
CA GLY A 430 10.00 37.22 -9.51
C GLY A 430 9.37 36.08 -8.70
N LYS A 431 9.95 35.81 -7.53
CA LYS A 431 9.45 34.80 -6.60
C LYS A 431 8.30 35.39 -5.78
N VAL A 432 7.11 34.78 -5.86
CA VAL A 432 5.94 35.14 -5.05
C VAL A 432 5.94 34.34 -3.76
N THR A 433 5.78 35.01 -2.62
CA THR A 433 5.65 34.33 -1.31
C THR A 433 4.20 34.18 -0.88
N LEU A 434 3.93 33.25 0.03
CA LEU A 434 2.62 33.09 0.66
C LEU A 434 2.16 34.38 1.36
N GLU A 435 3.10 35.12 1.96
CA GLU A 435 2.82 36.41 2.62
C GLU A 435 2.37 37.47 1.60
N ASP A 436 3.00 37.53 0.42
CA ASP A 436 2.59 38.46 -0.64
C ASP A 436 1.18 38.15 -1.17
N ILE A 437 0.81 36.87 -1.20
CA ILE A 437 -0.52 36.41 -1.59
C ILE A 437 -1.57 36.77 -0.52
N ILE A 438 -1.31 36.47 0.75
CA ILE A 438 -2.24 36.75 1.85
C ILE A 438 -2.45 38.27 2.03
N SER A 439 -1.39 39.06 1.87
CA SER A 439 -1.45 40.53 1.97
C SER A 439 -2.08 41.20 0.74
N GLY A 440 -2.35 40.45 -0.34
CA GLY A 440 -2.94 40.98 -1.57
C GLY A 440 -1.98 41.81 -2.44
N LYS A 441 -0.66 41.72 -2.20
CA LYS A 441 0.36 42.38 -3.03
C LYS A 441 0.38 41.84 -4.46
N VAL A 442 0.01 40.57 -4.64
CA VAL A 442 -0.09 39.91 -5.95
C VAL A 442 -1.53 39.47 -6.19
N LYS A 443 -2.06 39.74 -7.38
CA LYS A 443 -3.42 39.35 -7.77
C LYS A 443 -3.46 37.92 -8.28
N GLY A 444 -4.39 37.13 -7.77
CA GLY A 444 -4.62 35.74 -8.16
C GLY A 444 -5.46 35.01 -7.14
N LYS A 445 -5.55 33.68 -7.27
CA LYS A 445 -6.26 32.80 -6.34
C LYS A 445 -5.36 31.68 -5.86
N LEU A 446 -5.29 31.52 -4.54
CA LEU A 446 -4.56 30.41 -3.91
C LEU A 446 -5.50 29.22 -3.70
N TYR A 447 -5.06 28.05 -4.14
CA TYR A 447 -5.66 26.76 -3.87
C TYR A 447 -4.76 25.95 -2.96
N ASP A 448 -5.39 25.13 -2.12
CA ASP A 448 -4.73 24.48 -1.01
C ASP A 448 -5.07 22.98 -0.99
N MET A 449 -4.36 22.23 -1.81
CA MET A 449 -4.83 20.94 -2.32
C MET A 449 -4.53 19.75 -1.40
N PHE A 450 -3.39 19.70 -0.70
CA PHE A 450 -3.03 18.57 0.17
C PHE A 450 -3.44 18.85 1.63
N ARG A 451 -4.73 18.63 1.95
CA ARG A 451 -5.28 18.70 3.33
C ARG A 451 -5.34 17.33 4.03
N GLN A 452 -5.21 16.24 3.29
CA GLN A 452 -5.23 14.87 3.80
C GLN A 452 -3.96 14.10 3.41
N SER A 453 -3.56 13.12 4.22
CA SER A 453 -2.42 12.23 3.95
C SER A 453 -2.53 10.92 4.74
N TRP A 454 -1.66 9.94 4.52
CA TRP A 454 -1.80 8.59 5.08
C TRP A 454 -0.87 8.28 6.26
N VAL A 455 -1.34 7.41 7.15
CA VAL A 455 -0.60 6.86 8.30
C VAL A 455 -0.93 5.39 8.51
N ALA A 456 0.05 4.59 8.94
CA ALA A 456 -0.15 3.15 9.19
C ALA A 456 -0.26 2.79 10.69
N THR A 457 -0.19 3.77 11.58
CA THR A 457 -0.14 3.55 13.03
C THR A 457 -1.16 4.40 13.78
N LYS A 458 -1.61 3.87 14.92
CA LYS A 458 -2.55 4.50 15.84
C LYS A 458 -1.88 5.29 16.97
N GLU A 459 -0.55 5.27 17.04
CA GLU A 459 0.20 5.90 18.13
C GLU A 459 -0.07 7.41 18.16
N GLU A 460 -0.67 7.89 19.25
CA GLU A 460 -1.21 9.25 19.35
C GLU A 460 -0.18 10.32 19.01
N ALA A 461 1.04 10.23 19.58
CA ALA A 461 2.11 11.18 19.30
C ALA A 461 2.51 11.23 17.82
N TYR A 462 2.45 10.11 17.10
CA TYR A 462 2.79 10.03 15.69
C TYR A 462 1.67 10.59 14.81
N VAL A 463 0.42 10.26 15.15
CA VAL A 463 -0.78 10.82 14.50
C VAL A 463 -0.84 12.34 14.69
N GLU A 464 -0.57 12.84 15.90
CA GLU A 464 -0.55 14.26 16.20
C GLU A 464 0.53 14.99 15.38
N ALA A 465 1.75 14.47 15.38
CA ALA A 465 2.88 15.06 14.65
C ALA A 465 2.61 15.22 13.14
N GLY A 466 2.00 14.21 12.51
CA GLY A 466 1.63 14.25 11.09
C GLY A 466 0.37 15.08 10.79
N THR A 467 -0.57 15.12 11.71
CA THR A 467 -1.85 15.84 11.51
C THR A 467 -1.69 17.35 11.65
N LYS A 468 -0.77 17.82 12.50
CA LYS A 468 -0.61 19.25 12.81
C LYS A 468 -0.37 20.13 11.57
N PRO A 469 0.56 19.81 10.64
CA PRO A 469 0.73 20.60 9.41
C PRO A 469 -0.50 20.58 8.49
N LEU A 470 -1.23 19.46 8.44
CA LEU A 470 -2.38 19.27 7.56
C LEU A 470 -3.60 20.08 8.01
N ARG A 471 -3.79 20.27 9.33
CA ARG A 471 -4.89 21.04 9.91
C ARG A 471 -4.59 22.54 10.05
N ALA A 472 -3.31 22.92 10.10
CA ALA A 472 -2.89 24.30 10.27
C ALA A 472 -3.50 25.27 9.24
N GLY A 473 -3.79 26.49 9.70
CA GLY A 473 -4.10 27.62 8.83
C GLY A 473 -2.85 28.09 8.07
N LEU A 474 -3.03 28.85 6.99
CA LEU A 474 -1.92 29.26 6.11
C LEU A 474 -0.83 30.07 6.84
N GLU A 475 -1.21 31.01 7.71
CA GLU A 475 -0.26 31.80 8.49
C GLU A 475 0.52 30.96 9.51
N GLU A 476 -0.12 29.93 10.08
CA GLU A 476 0.51 29.01 11.03
C GLU A 476 1.61 28.17 10.37
N LEU A 477 1.49 27.85 9.07
CA LEU A 477 2.52 27.10 8.34
C LEU A 477 3.86 27.83 8.34
N GLN A 478 3.85 29.15 8.10
CA GLN A 478 5.08 29.94 8.13
C GLN A 478 5.67 29.99 9.55
N LYS A 479 4.82 30.14 10.59
CA LYS A 479 5.26 30.08 11.99
C LYS A 479 5.91 28.75 12.34
N MET A 480 5.40 27.62 11.81
CA MET A 480 6.02 26.31 12.01
C MET A 480 7.41 26.21 11.41
N ILE A 481 7.66 26.86 10.26
CA ILE A 481 8.98 26.90 9.61
C ILE A 481 9.96 27.82 10.36
N ASP A 482 9.45 28.96 10.85
CA ASP A 482 10.24 30.00 11.51
C ASP A 482 10.44 29.77 13.02
N ALA A 483 9.80 28.74 13.60
CA ALA A 483 9.93 28.41 15.01
C ALA A 483 11.39 28.13 15.40
N PRO A 484 11.82 28.49 16.64
CA PRO A 484 13.15 28.15 17.13
C PRO A 484 13.43 26.65 17.05
N VAL A 485 14.68 26.29 16.81
CA VAL A 485 15.11 24.89 16.81
C VAL A 485 15.63 24.53 18.20
N ASN A 486 14.88 23.67 18.87
CA ASN A 486 15.23 23.09 20.16
C ASN A 486 15.78 21.68 19.96
N TYR A 487 16.82 21.33 20.71
CA TYR A 487 17.46 20.01 20.62
C TYR A 487 17.33 19.27 21.94
N ILE A 488 17.18 17.96 21.85
CA ILE A 488 17.35 17.04 22.97
C ILE A 488 18.43 16.02 22.64
N GLU A 489 19.14 15.55 23.66
CA GLU A 489 20.22 14.58 23.49
C GLU A 489 19.68 13.17 23.72
N VAL A 490 19.91 12.29 22.75
CA VAL A 490 19.55 10.87 22.81
C VAL A 490 20.79 10.06 22.48
N GLU A 491 21.31 9.32 23.46
CA GLU A 491 22.56 8.53 23.34
C GLU A 491 23.73 9.32 22.73
N GLY A 492 23.97 10.57 23.18
CA GLY A 492 25.05 11.41 22.67
C GLY A 492 24.78 12.06 21.30
N THR A 493 23.61 11.83 20.70
CA THR A 493 23.20 12.48 19.45
C THR A 493 22.21 13.61 19.74
N LYS A 494 22.52 14.82 19.28
CA LYS A 494 21.60 15.96 19.35
C LYS A 494 20.53 15.82 18.27
N LEU A 495 19.28 15.63 18.69
CA LEU A 495 18.14 15.51 17.80
C LEU A 495 17.17 16.67 18.02
N PRO A 496 16.72 17.34 16.95
CA PRO A 496 15.72 18.39 17.06
C PRO A 496 14.37 17.84 17.52
N THR A 497 13.67 18.59 18.36
CA THR A 497 12.34 18.22 18.87
C THR A 497 11.28 18.26 17.78
N VAL A 498 10.12 17.64 18.00
CA VAL A 498 9.03 17.60 17.01
C VAL A 498 8.45 18.99 16.76
N ASP A 499 8.31 19.83 17.79
CA ASP A 499 7.72 21.17 17.71
C ASP A 499 8.65 22.23 17.07
N SER A 500 9.96 21.97 17.03
CA SER A 500 10.98 22.83 16.42
C SER A 500 10.66 23.21 14.97
N GLY A 501 11.15 24.39 14.57
CA GLY A 501 11.21 24.79 13.15
C GLY A 501 12.21 23.97 12.35
N LEU A 502 12.45 24.39 11.09
CA LEU A 502 13.40 23.69 10.21
C LEU A 502 14.84 23.88 10.69
N THR A 503 15.60 22.79 10.80
CA THR A 503 17.06 22.87 10.97
C THR A 503 17.71 23.49 9.73
N PRO A 504 18.98 23.91 9.78
CA PRO A 504 19.69 24.39 8.60
C PRO A 504 19.65 23.41 7.41
N GLU A 505 19.81 22.11 7.66
CA GLU A 505 19.81 21.06 6.64
C GLU A 505 18.42 20.87 6.03
N GLU A 506 17.38 20.86 6.86
CA GLU A 506 16.00 20.73 6.41
C GLU A 506 15.54 21.99 5.66
N ARG A 507 15.98 23.17 6.09
CA ARG A 507 15.75 24.43 5.40
C ARG A 507 16.39 24.41 4.01
N ALA A 508 17.64 23.97 3.91
CA ALA A 508 18.32 23.81 2.63
C ALA A 508 17.60 22.81 1.70
N LEU A 509 17.07 21.72 2.26
CA LEU A 509 16.24 20.78 1.50
C LEU A 509 14.95 21.45 0.98
N PHE A 510 14.21 22.16 1.83
CA PHE A 510 12.97 22.83 1.42
C PHE A 510 13.23 23.94 0.39
N GLN A 511 14.37 24.63 0.47
CA GLN A 511 14.84 25.59 -0.53
C GLN A 511 15.14 24.91 -1.88
N LYS A 512 15.89 23.80 -1.84
CA LYS A 512 16.20 23.00 -3.05
C LYS A 512 14.93 22.49 -3.74
N LEU A 513 13.91 22.15 -2.96
CA LEU A 513 12.61 21.70 -3.47
C LEU A 513 11.71 22.85 -3.97
N GLY A 514 12.13 24.11 -3.77
CA GLY A 514 11.36 25.29 -4.16
C GLY A 514 10.11 25.51 -3.32
N LEU A 515 10.08 25.02 -2.08
CA LEU A 515 8.95 25.17 -1.15
C LEU A 515 9.07 26.42 -0.29
N ILE A 516 10.30 26.90 -0.09
CA ILE A 516 10.61 28.16 0.56
C ILE A 516 11.74 28.89 -0.20
N ASP A 517 11.83 30.21 -0.05
CA ASP A 517 12.90 31.02 -0.62
C ASP A 517 14.17 31.07 0.25
N GLU A 518 15.17 31.83 -0.20
CA GLU A 518 16.46 32.01 0.50
C GLU A 518 16.29 32.57 1.93
N ARG A 519 15.19 33.31 2.17
CA ARG A 519 14.85 33.92 3.47
C ARG A 519 13.99 33.01 4.33
N GLY A 520 13.62 31.82 3.83
CA GLY A 520 12.76 30.86 4.52
C GLY A 520 11.26 31.10 4.36
N LYS A 521 10.84 31.98 3.44
CA LYS A 521 9.42 32.28 3.21
C LYS A 521 8.81 31.28 2.24
N ILE A 522 7.63 30.76 2.58
CA ILE A 522 6.89 29.78 1.76
C ILE A 522 6.64 30.33 0.37
N THR A 523 6.90 29.52 -0.65
CA THR A 523 6.73 29.85 -2.07
C THR A 523 5.71 28.90 -2.72
N PRO A 524 4.42 29.30 -2.82
CA PRO A 524 3.41 28.54 -3.56
C PRO A 524 3.78 28.34 -5.03
N TRP A 525 3.27 27.27 -5.65
CA TRP A 525 3.47 27.00 -7.07
C TRP A 525 2.62 27.96 -7.90
N VAL A 526 3.27 28.96 -8.50
CA VAL A 526 2.62 29.98 -9.33
C VAL A 526 2.37 29.45 -10.73
N ILE A 527 1.13 29.49 -11.19
CA ILE A 527 0.73 29.11 -12.54
C ILE A 527 -0.13 30.23 -13.12
N SER A 528 0.22 30.78 -14.28
CA SER A 528 -0.67 31.71 -14.98
C SER A 528 -1.62 30.93 -15.89
N LYS A 529 -2.83 31.44 -16.10
CA LYS A 529 -3.87 30.76 -16.90
C LYS A 529 -3.38 30.41 -18.31
N ASP A 530 -2.57 31.26 -18.91
CA ASP A 530 -1.99 31.02 -20.24
C ASP A 530 -1.00 29.85 -20.29
N MET A 531 -0.50 29.36 -19.15
CA MET A 531 0.36 28.16 -19.09
C MET A 531 -0.41 26.86 -19.24
N ILE A 532 -1.73 26.87 -19.06
CA ILE A 532 -2.59 25.68 -18.97
C ILE A 532 -3.89 25.79 -19.80
N ASP A 533 -4.05 26.84 -20.61
CA ASP A 533 -5.29 27.13 -21.36
C ASP A 533 -5.56 26.16 -22.54
N THR A 534 -4.59 25.33 -22.87
CA THR A 534 -4.67 24.34 -23.96
C THR A 534 -4.00 23.02 -23.53
N PRO A 535 -4.45 21.86 -24.08
CA PRO A 535 -3.84 20.56 -23.80
C PRO A 535 -2.33 20.52 -24.06
N GLU A 536 -1.85 21.14 -25.13
CA GLU A 536 -0.43 21.21 -25.46
C GLU A 536 0.39 21.91 -24.38
N LYS A 537 -0.07 23.06 -23.91
CA LYS A 537 0.64 23.78 -22.86
C LYS A 537 0.58 23.02 -21.55
N LEU A 538 -0.56 22.41 -21.21
CA LEU A 538 -0.64 21.58 -20.01
C LEU A 538 0.36 20.41 -20.03
N LEU A 539 0.55 19.74 -21.16
CA LEU A 539 1.41 18.54 -21.24
C LEU A 539 2.88 18.84 -21.57
N PHE A 540 3.17 19.87 -22.37
CA PHE A 540 4.49 20.12 -22.94
C PHE A 540 5.17 21.40 -22.43
N ASN A 541 4.53 22.17 -21.55
CA ASN A 541 5.13 23.38 -20.99
C ASN A 541 6.29 23.05 -20.03
N LYS A 542 7.51 23.39 -20.47
CA LYS A 542 8.74 23.15 -19.69
C LYS A 542 8.85 24.00 -18.44
N GLU A 543 8.30 25.22 -18.44
CA GLU A 543 8.28 26.07 -17.25
C GLU A 543 7.38 25.46 -16.17
N LEU A 544 6.25 24.86 -16.58
CA LEU A 544 5.31 24.21 -15.66
C LEU A 544 5.91 22.96 -14.99
N TRP A 545 6.64 22.15 -15.74
CA TRP A 545 7.15 20.84 -15.30
C TRP A 545 8.65 20.80 -15.00
N GLY A 546 9.23 21.93 -14.58
CA GLY A 546 10.60 21.96 -14.02
C GLY A 546 11.71 21.74 -15.05
N GLY A 547 11.54 22.29 -16.27
CA GLY A 547 12.52 22.27 -17.35
C GLY A 547 12.32 21.18 -18.40
N LYS A 548 11.32 20.31 -18.23
CA LYS A 548 10.99 19.17 -19.09
C LYS A 548 9.53 19.22 -19.52
N ASP A 549 9.12 18.49 -20.56
CA ASP A 549 7.69 18.20 -20.69
C ASP A 549 7.23 17.25 -19.58
N LEU A 550 5.90 17.11 -19.42
CA LEU A 550 5.33 16.30 -18.35
C LEU A 550 5.76 14.83 -18.43
N TRP A 551 5.90 14.26 -19.63
CA TRP A 551 6.26 12.86 -19.79
C TRP A 551 7.65 12.59 -19.22
N HIS A 552 8.63 13.41 -19.61
CA HIS A 552 9.99 13.33 -19.09
C HIS A 552 10.07 13.72 -17.61
N ALA A 553 9.24 14.66 -17.15
CA ALA A 553 9.16 14.99 -15.73
C ALA A 553 8.65 13.82 -14.89
N LEU A 554 7.68 13.04 -15.37
CA LEU A 554 7.09 11.92 -14.62
C LEU A 554 7.91 10.63 -14.70
N TYR A 555 8.51 10.34 -15.86
CA TYR A 555 8.92 8.97 -16.19
C TYR A 555 10.41 8.80 -16.44
N ASP A 556 11.19 9.88 -16.54
CA ASP A 556 12.64 9.75 -16.57
C ASP A 556 13.14 9.08 -15.27
N ILE A 557 14.02 8.10 -15.44
CA ILE A 557 14.66 7.40 -14.31
C ILE A 557 15.58 8.38 -13.58
N PRO A 558 15.43 8.57 -12.26
CA PRO A 558 16.36 9.37 -11.46
C PRO A 558 17.77 8.80 -11.49
N GLU A 559 18.77 9.66 -11.38
CA GLU A 559 20.15 9.23 -11.13
C GLU A 559 20.26 8.56 -9.75
N GLY A 560 21.11 7.54 -9.66
CA GLY A 560 21.38 6.84 -8.42
C GLY A 560 22.29 5.64 -8.62
N ASP A 561 22.46 4.86 -7.57
CA ASP A 561 23.40 3.75 -7.52
C ASP A 561 22.72 2.40 -7.35
N ILE A 562 23.42 1.35 -7.77
CA ILE A 562 23.16 -0.05 -7.43
C ILE A 562 24.39 -0.50 -6.62
N THR A 563 24.21 -0.70 -5.32
CA THR A 563 25.29 -1.08 -4.40
C THR A 563 25.09 -2.49 -3.85
N PRO A 564 26.17 -3.20 -3.47
CA PRO A 564 26.08 -4.50 -2.82
C PRO A 564 25.15 -4.51 -1.59
N GLU A 565 25.25 -3.48 -0.76
CA GLU A 565 24.48 -3.32 0.47
C GLU A 565 22.99 -3.11 0.20
N HIS A 566 22.62 -2.23 -0.74
CA HIS A 566 21.20 -1.97 -1.04
C HIS A 566 20.55 -3.17 -1.75
N VAL A 567 21.29 -3.93 -2.56
CA VAL A 567 20.77 -5.20 -3.12
C VAL A 567 20.50 -6.20 -2.00
N GLN A 568 21.39 -6.30 -1.02
CA GLN A 568 21.18 -7.15 0.15
C GLN A 568 20.01 -6.67 1.02
N HIS A 569 19.82 -5.35 1.17
CA HIS A 569 18.67 -4.75 1.87
C HIS A 569 17.35 -5.04 1.16
N ALA A 570 17.28 -4.86 -0.15
CA ALA A 570 16.10 -5.18 -0.94
C ALA A 570 15.72 -6.66 -0.80
N PHE A 571 16.73 -7.56 -0.85
CA PHE A 571 16.51 -8.98 -0.64
C PHE A 571 15.99 -9.27 0.78
N TYR A 572 16.58 -8.62 1.79
CA TYR A 572 16.12 -8.70 3.16
C TYR A 572 14.65 -8.28 3.31
N MET A 573 14.24 -7.16 2.72
CA MET A 573 12.87 -6.66 2.82
C MET A 573 11.88 -7.58 2.11
N ALA A 574 12.22 -8.06 0.91
CA ALA A 574 11.40 -9.02 0.16
C ALA A 574 11.23 -10.36 0.92
N ALA A 575 12.32 -10.91 1.45
CA ALA A 575 12.30 -12.17 2.19
C ALA A 575 11.53 -12.07 3.51
N ASN A 576 11.77 -11.01 4.30
CA ASN A 576 11.06 -10.82 5.57
C ASN A 576 9.56 -10.58 5.36
N TYR A 577 9.17 -9.79 4.36
CA TYR A 577 7.74 -9.61 4.08
C TYR A 577 7.10 -10.89 3.56
N GLY A 578 7.73 -11.58 2.61
CA GLY A 578 7.25 -12.87 2.10
C GLY A 578 7.10 -13.92 3.21
N PHE A 579 8.04 -13.96 4.16
CA PHE A 579 7.96 -14.81 5.34
C PHE A 579 6.75 -14.48 6.23
N GLN A 580 6.49 -13.19 6.49
CA GLN A 580 5.33 -12.75 7.27
C GLN A 580 4.02 -13.10 6.58
N LEU A 581 3.95 -12.89 5.27
CA LEU A 581 2.79 -13.23 4.48
C LEU A 581 2.49 -14.72 4.58
N LEU A 582 3.46 -15.62 4.33
CA LEU A 582 3.29 -17.08 4.47
C LEU A 582 2.81 -17.50 5.87
N ASN A 583 3.02 -16.68 6.89
CA ASN A 583 2.56 -16.90 8.26
C ASN A 583 1.17 -16.31 8.58
N GLY A 584 0.47 -15.76 7.60
CA GLY A 584 -0.83 -15.12 7.80
C GLY A 584 -0.77 -13.66 8.21
N ASN A 585 0.40 -13.02 8.15
CA ASN A 585 0.56 -11.64 8.57
C ASN A 585 0.80 -10.72 7.36
N LEU A 586 -0.31 -10.14 6.86
CA LEU A 586 -0.34 -9.34 5.64
C LEU A 586 -0.03 -7.85 5.86
N ALA A 587 -0.25 -7.36 7.09
CA ALA A 587 0.17 -6.04 7.56
C ALA A 587 1.34 -6.24 8.54
N ALA A 588 2.56 -6.22 8.01
CA ALA A 588 3.73 -6.76 8.68
C ALA A 588 4.67 -5.67 9.19
N ALA A 589 4.90 -5.67 10.50
CA ALA A 589 5.81 -4.75 11.16
C ALA A 589 7.27 -5.26 11.05
N ILE A 590 8.03 -4.73 10.10
CA ILE A 590 9.41 -5.16 9.76
C ILE A 590 10.39 -4.05 10.13
N ASP A 591 11.53 -4.43 10.70
CA ASP A 591 12.61 -3.51 11.03
C ASP A 591 13.48 -3.25 9.79
N ASP A 592 13.64 -1.98 9.42
CA ASP A 592 14.57 -1.54 8.40
C ASP A 592 15.90 -1.18 9.08
N TYR A 593 16.92 -2.01 8.86
CA TYR A 593 18.22 -1.86 9.51
C TYR A 593 19.05 -0.68 8.97
N GLU A 594 18.77 -0.21 7.75
CA GLU A 594 19.46 0.95 7.17
C GLU A 594 18.88 2.24 7.72
N LEU A 595 17.54 2.34 7.75
CA LEU A 595 16.87 3.53 8.27
C LEU A 595 16.81 3.59 9.80
N LYS A 596 17.04 2.45 10.46
CA LYS A 596 16.92 2.25 11.92
C LYS A 596 15.51 2.58 12.41
N GLN A 597 14.53 2.10 11.67
CA GLN A 597 13.11 2.36 11.89
C GLN A 597 12.31 1.09 11.64
N ARG A 598 11.14 1.00 12.26
CA ARG A 598 10.20 -0.08 12.00
C ARG A 598 9.09 0.41 11.11
N PHE A 599 8.73 -0.36 10.09
CA PHE A 599 7.67 0.00 9.15
C PHE A 599 6.54 -1.00 9.24
N MET A 600 5.30 -0.53 9.14
CA MET A 600 4.15 -1.36 8.79
C MET A 600 4.14 -1.52 7.28
N ASN A 601 4.38 -2.74 6.80
CA ASN A 601 4.50 -3.05 5.38
C ASN A 601 3.28 -3.82 4.90
N ASP A 602 2.97 -3.65 3.63
CA ASP A 602 1.95 -4.35 2.86
C ASP A 602 2.58 -4.95 1.57
N LEU A 603 1.76 -5.52 0.68
CA LEU A 603 2.23 -6.19 -0.54
C LEU A 603 2.99 -5.28 -1.49
N ALA A 604 2.74 -3.97 -1.49
CA ALA A 604 3.49 -3.04 -2.32
C ALA A 604 4.99 -3.08 -1.99
N THR A 605 5.35 -3.37 -0.73
CA THR A 605 6.74 -3.61 -0.29
C THR A 605 7.34 -4.83 -0.97
N TYR A 606 6.59 -5.93 -1.06
CA TYR A 606 7.03 -7.12 -1.78
C TYR A 606 7.18 -6.85 -3.27
N ARG A 607 6.18 -6.19 -3.89
CA ARG A 607 6.17 -5.87 -5.32
C ARG A 607 7.39 -5.04 -5.71
N ILE A 608 7.70 -3.96 -4.99
CA ILE A 608 8.81 -3.07 -5.37
C ILE A 608 10.15 -3.79 -5.34
N PHE A 609 10.47 -4.48 -4.23
CA PHE A 609 11.77 -5.10 -4.06
C PHE A 609 11.93 -6.32 -4.96
N THR A 610 10.90 -7.17 -5.10
CA THR A 610 10.98 -8.31 -6.03
C THR A 610 11.07 -7.88 -7.49
N SER A 611 10.37 -6.80 -7.88
CA SER A 611 10.48 -6.26 -9.24
C SER A 611 11.86 -5.70 -9.53
N TRP A 612 12.42 -4.95 -8.57
CA TRP A 612 13.75 -4.39 -8.70
C TRP A 612 14.83 -5.48 -8.75
N LEU A 613 14.82 -6.41 -7.80
CA LEU A 613 15.76 -7.55 -7.76
C LEU A 613 15.68 -8.39 -9.03
N TRP A 614 14.47 -8.69 -9.49
CA TRP A 614 14.28 -9.41 -10.75
C TRP A 614 14.90 -8.65 -11.92
N SER A 615 14.68 -7.32 -11.98
CA SER A 615 15.19 -6.48 -13.06
C SER A 615 16.72 -6.42 -13.08
N ILE A 616 17.39 -6.20 -11.94
CA ILE A 616 18.86 -6.13 -11.87
C ILE A 616 19.52 -7.47 -12.19
N ILE A 617 18.89 -8.60 -11.81
CA ILE A 617 19.41 -9.95 -12.06
C ILE A 617 19.20 -10.36 -13.51
N ASN A 618 17.97 -10.23 -14.03
CA ASN A 618 17.64 -10.73 -15.37
C ASN A 618 18.17 -9.82 -16.47
N ARG A 619 18.50 -8.56 -16.16
CA ARG A 619 19.11 -7.59 -17.09
C ARG A 619 20.61 -7.44 -16.93
N ASP A 620 21.26 -8.37 -16.23
CA ASP A 620 22.72 -8.39 -16.04
C ASP A 620 23.28 -7.05 -15.54
N ALA A 621 22.56 -6.37 -14.64
CA ALA A 621 23.02 -5.10 -14.09
C ALA A 621 24.30 -5.30 -13.28
N SER A 622 25.20 -4.31 -13.36
CA SER A 622 26.44 -4.27 -12.58
C SER A 622 26.33 -3.31 -11.41
N PHE A 623 27.04 -3.60 -10.33
CA PHE A 623 27.19 -2.66 -9.23
C PHE A 623 27.89 -1.38 -9.69
N THR A 624 27.35 -0.23 -9.30
CA THR A 624 27.86 1.10 -9.69
C THR A 624 28.94 1.60 -8.75
N LYS A 625 29.08 0.99 -7.56
CA LYS A 625 30.05 1.30 -6.51
C LYS A 625 30.66 0.04 -5.93
N ASP A 626 31.85 0.20 -5.35
CA ASP A 626 32.45 -0.80 -4.47
C ASP A 626 31.64 -0.94 -3.19
N GLY A 627 31.63 -2.13 -2.60
CA GLY A 627 30.95 -2.40 -1.34
C GLY A 627 31.21 -3.82 -0.87
N TYR A 628 30.36 -4.29 0.04
CA TYR A 628 30.46 -5.62 0.64
C TYR A 628 29.10 -6.32 0.67
N ILE A 629 29.10 -7.62 0.40
CA ILE A 629 28.03 -8.51 0.85
C ILE A 629 28.33 -8.88 2.30
N LYS A 630 27.36 -8.64 3.18
CA LYS A 630 27.56 -8.73 4.63
C LYS A 630 26.93 -9.99 5.22
N GLY A 631 27.60 -10.59 6.20
CA GLY A 631 27.09 -11.65 7.05
C GLY A 631 26.38 -11.10 8.30
N PRO A 632 25.66 -11.98 9.03
CA PRO A 632 24.94 -11.58 10.23
C PRO A 632 25.85 -11.25 11.39
N LYS A 633 25.50 -10.19 12.12
CA LYS A 633 26.20 -9.80 13.34
C LYS A 633 25.20 -9.32 14.38
N LEU A 634 25.36 -9.76 15.63
CA LEU A 634 24.63 -9.19 16.76
C LEU A 634 25.19 -7.80 17.07
N THR A 635 24.34 -6.79 16.97
CA THR A 635 24.66 -5.38 17.25
C THR A 635 23.74 -4.81 18.33
N LYS A 636 23.94 -3.54 18.70
CA LYS A 636 23.01 -2.83 19.60
C LYS A 636 21.61 -2.64 19.02
N ASP A 637 21.43 -2.84 17.71
CA ASP A 637 20.16 -2.73 16.99
C ASP A 637 19.52 -4.11 16.70
N GLY A 638 20.15 -5.19 17.18
CA GLY A 638 19.76 -6.58 16.92
C GLY A 638 20.70 -7.31 15.98
N VAL A 639 20.30 -8.49 15.53
CA VAL A 639 21.02 -9.27 14.51
C VAL A 639 20.72 -8.63 13.16
N ILE A 640 21.75 -8.07 12.50
CA ILE A 640 21.63 -7.39 11.20
C ILE A 640 22.79 -7.79 10.27
N PRO A 641 22.67 -7.61 8.94
CA PRO A 641 23.79 -7.75 8.01
C PRO A 641 24.86 -6.67 8.29
N ALA A 642 25.97 -7.03 8.94
CA ALA A 642 27.00 -6.06 9.35
C ALA A 642 28.43 -6.61 9.41
N GLU A 643 28.66 -7.91 9.23
CA GLU A 643 30.00 -8.48 9.09
C GLU A 643 30.43 -8.46 7.62
N ASP A 644 31.57 -7.88 7.27
CA ASP A 644 32.02 -7.84 5.88
C ASP A 644 32.54 -9.22 5.43
N VAL A 645 31.78 -9.92 4.58
CA VAL A 645 32.11 -11.31 4.16
C VAL A 645 32.74 -11.36 2.78
N MET A 646 32.16 -10.64 1.80
CA MET A 646 32.64 -10.65 0.42
C MET A 646 32.75 -9.22 -0.09
N LYS A 647 33.97 -8.81 -0.44
CA LYS A 647 34.18 -7.55 -1.14
C LYS A 647 33.68 -7.66 -2.57
N VAL A 648 32.93 -6.66 -3.02
CA VAL A 648 32.43 -6.55 -4.39
C VAL A 648 32.94 -5.25 -4.98
N THR A 649 33.56 -5.34 -6.15
CA THR A 649 34.05 -4.16 -6.87
C THR A 649 33.01 -3.66 -7.87
N LYS A 650 33.00 -2.36 -8.13
CA LYS A 650 32.24 -1.74 -9.21
C LYS A 650 32.42 -2.52 -10.52
N GLY A 651 31.33 -2.72 -11.25
CA GLY A 651 31.31 -3.47 -12.51
C GLY A 651 30.98 -4.95 -12.37
N THR A 652 31.13 -5.54 -11.17
CA THR A 652 30.68 -6.92 -10.88
C THR A 652 29.18 -7.03 -11.16
N LYS A 653 28.74 -8.09 -11.85
CA LYS A 653 27.32 -8.30 -12.11
C LYS A 653 26.61 -8.74 -10.84
N VAL A 654 25.39 -8.25 -10.61
CA VAL A 654 24.58 -8.63 -9.45
C VAL A 654 24.29 -10.13 -9.46
N LYS A 655 23.99 -10.69 -10.64
CA LYS A 655 23.69 -12.11 -10.81
C LYS A 655 24.83 -13.03 -10.34
N ASP A 656 26.08 -12.61 -10.52
CA ASP A 656 27.26 -13.42 -10.20
C ASP A 656 27.47 -13.58 -8.67
N VAL A 657 26.85 -12.71 -7.86
CA VAL A 657 26.94 -12.76 -6.39
C VAL A 657 25.60 -13.05 -5.71
N PHE A 658 24.52 -13.23 -6.48
CA PHE A 658 23.17 -13.39 -5.94
C PHE A 658 23.03 -14.61 -5.04
N GLU A 659 23.63 -15.75 -5.43
CA GLU A 659 23.65 -16.96 -4.59
C GLU A 659 24.27 -16.67 -3.22
N LYS A 660 25.33 -15.86 -3.17
CA LYS A 660 25.97 -15.50 -1.90
C LYS A 660 25.09 -14.61 -1.03
N ILE A 661 24.35 -13.68 -1.62
CA ILE A 661 23.36 -12.85 -0.91
C ILE A 661 22.27 -13.74 -0.31
N TRP A 662 21.79 -14.71 -1.10
CA TRP A 662 20.77 -15.67 -0.68
C TRP A 662 21.25 -16.53 0.50
N GLU A 663 22.45 -17.10 0.43
CA GLU A 663 23.05 -17.87 1.52
C GLU A 663 23.17 -17.05 2.81
N LEU A 664 23.75 -15.84 2.73
CA LEU A 664 23.99 -15.00 3.89
C LEU A 664 22.70 -14.47 4.52
N HIS A 665 21.63 -14.31 3.75
CA HIS A 665 20.32 -14.00 4.31
C HIS A 665 19.73 -15.19 5.10
N LEU A 666 19.96 -16.40 4.63
CA LEU A 666 19.53 -17.60 5.35
C LEU A 666 20.33 -17.75 6.66
N ASP A 667 21.66 -17.52 6.61
CA ASP A 667 22.51 -17.46 7.81
C ASP A 667 22.00 -16.41 8.81
N TRP A 668 21.66 -15.21 8.30
CA TRP A 668 21.05 -14.16 9.11
C TRP A 668 19.74 -14.59 9.77
N THR A 669 18.88 -15.29 9.02
CA THR A 669 17.61 -15.80 9.53
C THR A 669 17.82 -16.76 10.71
N TYR A 670 18.80 -17.66 10.60
CA TYR A 670 19.12 -18.60 11.67
C TYR A 670 19.77 -17.93 12.89
N GLU A 671 20.68 -16.97 12.69
CA GLU A 671 21.26 -16.20 13.81
C GLU A 671 20.20 -15.32 14.50
N PHE A 672 19.23 -14.77 13.75
CA PHE A 672 18.09 -14.06 14.32
C PHE A 672 17.24 -14.97 15.23
N TYR A 673 16.94 -16.20 14.79
CA TYR A 673 16.21 -17.18 15.60
C TYR A 673 16.99 -17.59 16.84
N LYS A 674 18.29 -17.85 16.69
CA LYS A 674 19.18 -18.20 17.79
C LYS A 674 19.24 -17.10 18.85
N GLU A 675 19.38 -15.83 18.46
CA GLU A 675 19.36 -14.71 19.41
C GLU A 675 17.98 -14.52 20.07
N GLN A 676 16.88 -14.79 19.37
CA GLN A 676 15.55 -14.80 19.99
C GLN A 676 15.45 -15.89 21.06
N ASP A 677 15.88 -17.10 20.77
CA ASP A 677 15.84 -18.25 21.68
C ASP A 677 16.79 -18.05 22.86
N MET A 678 17.99 -17.50 22.63
CA MET A 678 18.96 -17.21 23.68
C MET A 678 18.43 -16.16 24.68
N ARG A 679 17.74 -15.11 24.20
CA ARG A 679 17.11 -14.12 25.09
C ARG A 679 15.99 -14.74 25.91
N ALA A 680 15.16 -15.59 25.29
CA ALA A 680 14.12 -16.33 26.02
C ALA A 680 14.74 -17.24 27.10
N ALA A 681 15.81 -17.95 26.75
CA ALA A 681 16.55 -18.81 27.67
C ALA A 681 17.14 -18.04 28.85
N ARG A 682 17.81 -16.91 28.60
CA ARG A 682 18.35 -16.02 29.65
C ARG A 682 17.24 -15.56 30.60
N ARG A 683 16.14 -15.04 30.05
CA ARG A 683 15.00 -14.56 30.85
C ARG A 683 14.41 -15.65 31.73
N ILE A 684 14.23 -16.86 31.21
CA ILE A 684 13.70 -18.00 31.97
C ILE A 684 14.70 -18.46 33.04
N ALA A 685 15.99 -18.57 32.71
CA ALA A 685 17.03 -18.95 33.66
C ALA A 685 17.18 -17.93 34.80
N GLU A 686 17.14 -16.64 34.49
CA GLU A 686 17.20 -15.55 35.48
C GLU A 686 15.96 -15.54 36.37
N THR A 687 14.77 -15.70 35.79
CA THR A 687 13.49 -15.60 36.51
C THR A 687 13.26 -16.81 37.43
N PHE A 688 13.47 -18.03 36.91
CA PHE A 688 13.09 -19.26 37.61
C PHE A 688 14.28 -20.00 38.23
N GLY A 689 15.44 -19.98 37.57
CA GLY A 689 16.68 -20.58 38.08
C GLY A 689 17.52 -19.65 38.95
N LYS A 690 17.19 -18.35 38.99
CA LYS A 690 17.95 -17.29 39.68
C LYS A 690 19.44 -17.32 39.31
N THR A 691 19.73 -17.66 38.05
CA THR A 691 21.09 -17.82 37.54
C THR A 691 21.23 -17.18 36.16
N ASN A 692 22.41 -16.64 35.88
CA ASN A 692 22.81 -16.19 34.55
C ASN A 692 24.07 -16.93 34.07
N ASN A 693 24.28 -18.15 34.59
CA ASN A 693 25.40 -18.98 34.18
C ASN A 693 25.24 -19.39 32.70
N ILE A 694 26.28 -19.13 31.91
CA ILE A 694 26.31 -19.41 30.47
C ILE A 694 25.96 -20.86 30.15
N SER A 695 26.52 -21.84 30.86
CA SER A 695 26.25 -23.25 30.57
C SER A 695 24.79 -23.63 30.83
N THR A 696 24.20 -23.11 31.92
CA THR A 696 22.78 -23.33 32.23
C THR A 696 21.88 -22.68 31.18
N VAL A 697 22.18 -21.45 30.77
CA VAL A 697 21.43 -20.75 29.70
C VAL A 697 21.49 -21.53 28.39
N GLU A 698 22.66 -22.08 28.02
CA GLU A 698 22.82 -22.90 26.82
C GLU A 698 22.00 -24.20 26.87
N GLU A 699 21.90 -24.85 28.03
CA GLU A 699 21.04 -26.03 28.20
C GLU A 699 19.56 -25.69 28.05
N VAL A 700 19.10 -24.60 28.65
CA VAL A 700 17.72 -24.10 28.49
C VAL A 700 17.46 -23.73 27.03
N TYR A 701 18.39 -23.04 26.37
CA TYR A 701 18.32 -22.68 24.96
C TYR A 701 18.11 -23.90 24.06
N LYS A 702 18.83 -25.01 24.28
CA LYS A 702 18.66 -26.23 23.46
C LYS A 702 17.22 -26.76 23.51
N VAL A 703 16.57 -26.69 24.68
CA VAL A 703 15.17 -27.11 24.83
C VAL A 703 14.24 -26.13 24.12
N ILE A 704 14.42 -24.83 24.35
CA ILE A 704 13.62 -23.76 23.74
C ILE A 704 13.71 -23.79 22.21
N SER A 705 14.92 -23.88 21.68
CA SER A 705 15.15 -23.85 20.23
C SER A 705 14.50 -25.04 19.53
N LYS A 706 14.53 -26.22 20.14
CA LYS A 706 13.77 -27.38 19.62
C LYS A 706 12.27 -27.13 19.70
N ALA A 707 11.78 -26.60 20.82
CA ALA A 707 10.35 -26.30 21.00
C ALA A 707 9.83 -25.24 20.00
N TYR A 708 10.65 -24.26 19.62
CA TYR A 708 10.26 -23.17 18.73
C TYR A 708 10.57 -23.41 17.23
N SER A 709 11.16 -24.55 16.86
CA SER A 709 11.76 -24.78 15.54
C SER A 709 10.79 -24.88 14.35
N SER A 710 9.58 -25.41 14.56
CA SER A 710 8.50 -25.43 13.57
C SER A 710 7.20 -25.17 14.33
N GLY A 711 6.36 -24.26 13.82
CA GLY A 711 5.16 -23.68 14.45
C GLY A 711 5.08 -23.92 15.96
N PRO A 712 5.45 -22.95 16.82
CA PRO A 712 5.92 -23.22 18.18
C PRO A 712 5.18 -24.34 18.89
N PHE A 713 5.95 -25.27 19.44
CA PHE A 713 5.54 -26.47 20.14
C PHE A 713 5.01 -27.63 19.28
N ARG A 714 5.21 -27.60 17.96
CA ARG A 714 4.85 -28.71 17.06
C ARG A 714 5.68 -29.97 17.31
N GLU A 715 7.01 -29.83 17.36
CA GLU A 715 7.94 -30.97 17.59
C GLU A 715 8.11 -31.34 19.07
N MET A 716 7.79 -30.41 19.97
CA MET A 716 7.88 -30.61 21.42
C MET A 716 6.79 -29.79 22.10
N SER A 717 5.86 -30.45 22.78
CA SER A 717 4.77 -29.77 23.48
C SER A 717 5.30 -28.78 24.54
N VAL A 718 4.54 -27.71 24.80
CA VAL A 718 4.91 -26.72 25.84
C VAL A 718 5.14 -27.39 27.20
N LYS A 719 4.30 -28.36 27.56
CA LYS A 719 4.40 -29.11 28.81
C LYS A 719 5.69 -29.93 28.89
N GLU A 720 6.07 -30.61 27.80
CA GLU A 720 7.33 -31.35 27.73
C GLU A 720 8.55 -30.41 27.83
N ALA A 721 8.50 -29.27 27.13
CA ALA A 721 9.57 -28.27 27.17
C ALA A 721 9.74 -27.70 28.59
N ALA A 722 8.62 -27.32 29.23
CA ALA A 722 8.62 -26.79 30.60
C ALA A 722 9.16 -27.81 31.61
N GLN A 723 8.80 -29.09 31.49
CA GLN A 723 9.32 -30.15 32.36
C GLN A 723 10.83 -30.35 32.21
N LYS A 724 11.36 -30.27 30.99
CA LYS A 724 12.80 -30.37 30.74
C LYS A 724 13.56 -29.19 31.34
N ILE A 725 13.04 -27.97 31.15
CA ILE A 725 13.65 -26.74 31.70
C ILE A 725 13.57 -26.73 33.23
N ALA A 726 12.44 -27.14 33.80
CA ALA A 726 12.27 -27.25 35.26
C ALA A 726 13.31 -28.15 35.90
N LYS A 727 13.70 -29.25 35.23
CA LYS A 727 14.79 -30.14 35.70
C LYS A 727 16.16 -29.47 35.64
N ILE A 728 16.43 -28.67 34.60
CA ILE A 728 17.68 -27.92 34.44
C ILE A 728 17.81 -26.86 35.55
N LEU A 729 16.71 -26.15 35.84
CA LEU A 729 16.69 -25.01 36.74
C LEU A 729 16.32 -25.33 38.19
N ASN A 730 15.92 -26.58 38.48
CA ASN A 730 15.33 -26.98 39.75
C ASN A 730 14.15 -26.07 40.17
N ALA A 731 13.21 -25.85 39.24
CA ALA A 731 12.11 -24.90 39.38
C ALA A 731 10.73 -25.52 39.08
N ASN A 732 9.65 -24.75 39.27
CA ASN A 732 8.28 -25.20 39.00
C ASN A 732 7.97 -25.16 37.49
N ALA A 733 7.59 -26.31 36.92
CA ALA A 733 7.26 -26.43 35.49
C ALA A 733 6.04 -25.59 35.08
N SER A 734 5.04 -25.39 35.96
CA SER A 734 3.81 -24.68 35.59
C SER A 734 4.05 -23.19 35.32
N GLU A 735 4.94 -22.55 36.07
CA GLU A 735 5.28 -21.13 35.88
C GLU A 735 6.14 -20.93 34.63
N ILE A 736 7.03 -21.89 34.35
CA ILE A 736 7.83 -21.92 33.12
C ILE A 736 6.95 -22.10 31.88
N GLU A 737 5.89 -22.91 31.97
CA GLU A 737 4.96 -23.17 30.86
C GLU A 737 4.30 -21.87 30.36
N GLU A 738 3.79 -21.05 31.28
CA GLU A 738 3.18 -19.75 30.95
C GLU A 738 4.21 -18.81 30.28
N GLU A 739 5.41 -18.73 30.84
CA GLU A 739 6.46 -17.87 30.31
C GLU A 739 6.97 -18.34 28.93
N LEU A 740 7.06 -19.65 28.70
CA LEU A 740 7.39 -20.21 27.39
C LEU A 740 6.36 -19.84 26.33
N ILE A 741 5.07 -19.80 26.67
CA ILE A 741 4.01 -19.37 25.75
C ILE A 741 4.16 -17.88 25.44
N ASN A 742 4.43 -17.06 26.46
CA ASN A 742 4.60 -15.62 26.32
C ASN A 742 5.81 -15.23 25.45
N LEU A 743 6.87 -16.02 25.50
CA LEU A 743 8.12 -15.80 24.76
C LEU A 743 8.17 -16.49 23.39
N ALA A 744 7.18 -17.34 23.08
CA ALA A 744 7.15 -18.08 21.81
C ALA A 744 7.10 -17.14 20.60
N PRO A 745 7.79 -17.48 19.49
CA PRO A 745 7.66 -16.74 18.25
C PRO A 745 6.22 -16.79 17.75
N ARG A 746 5.77 -15.71 17.12
CA ARG A 746 4.39 -15.62 16.58
C ARG A 746 4.30 -16.09 15.12
N PHE A 747 5.26 -16.89 14.69
CA PHE A 747 5.42 -17.34 13.32
C PHE A 747 6.00 -18.76 13.30
N ASP A 748 5.67 -19.51 12.26
CA ASP A 748 6.25 -20.80 11.91
C ASP A 748 7.57 -20.59 11.15
N ARG A 749 8.68 -20.91 11.84
CA ARG A 749 10.04 -20.82 11.29
C ARG A 749 10.27 -21.80 10.12
N ALA A 750 9.45 -22.85 9.97
CA ALA A 750 9.52 -23.75 8.82
C ALA A 750 9.13 -23.10 7.49
N MET A 751 8.52 -21.90 7.52
CA MET A 751 8.23 -21.12 6.31
C MET A 751 9.45 -20.36 5.78
N ALA A 752 10.53 -20.22 6.54
CA ALA A 752 11.72 -19.50 6.08
C ALA A 752 12.40 -20.17 4.87
N PRO A 753 12.68 -21.50 4.88
CA PRO A 753 13.16 -22.19 3.68
C PRO A 753 12.21 -22.07 2.48
N VAL A 754 10.89 -22.04 2.72
CA VAL A 754 9.87 -21.95 1.66
C VAL A 754 9.97 -20.61 0.93
N ILE A 755 9.99 -19.48 1.65
CA ILE A 755 10.12 -18.17 0.99
C ILE A 755 11.47 -18.02 0.29
N MET A 756 12.53 -18.59 0.85
CA MET A 756 13.86 -18.55 0.24
C MET A 756 13.90 -19.32 -1.08
N GLU A 757 13.23 -20.47 -1.16
CA GLU A 757 13.09 -21.22 -2.42
C GLU A 757 12.25 -20.45 -3.44
N ILE A 758 11.13 -19.85 -3.03
CA ILE A 758 10.26 -19.05 -3.91
C ILE A 758 11.06 -17.88 -4.50
N LEU A 759 11.79 -17.12 -3.66
CA LEU A 759 12.58 -15.99 -4.12
C LEU A 759 13.72 -16.41 -5.04
N MET A 760 14.43 -17.49 -4.73
CA MET A 760 15.48 -18.03 -5.62
C MET A 760 14.92 -18.33 -7.01
N ARG A 761 13.82 -19.10 -7.07
CA ARG A 761 13.17 -19.47 -8.32
C ARG A 761 12.63 -18.24 -9.05
N GLN A 762 11.98 -17.32 -8.34
CA GLN A 762 11.43 -16.09 -8.93
C GLN A 762 12.52 -15.21 -9.54
N MET A 763 13.63 -14.99 -8.82
CA MET A 763 14.71 -14.13 -9.29
C MET A 763 15.47 -14.71 -10.49
N LEU A 764 15.64 -16.04 -10.54
CA LEU A 764 16.36 -16.71 -11.63
C LEU A 764 15.48 -17.07 -12.82
N TYR A 765 14.15 -16.98 -12.69
CA TYR A 765 13.23 -17.28 -13.77
C TYR A 765 13.13 -16.11 -14.76
N PRO A 766 13.36 -16.34 -16.08
CA PRO A 766 13.53 -15.27 -17.07
C PRO A 766 12.25 -14.55 -17.49
N LYS A 767 11.06 -15.03 -17.09
CA LYS A 767 9.79 -14.36 -17.39
C LYS A 767 9.29 -13.64 -16.12
N TYR A 768 9.10 -12.34 -16.25
CA TYR A 768 8.63 -11.49 -15.17
C TYR A 768 7.16 -11.80 -14.81
N ILE A 769 6.84 -11.68 -13.52
CA ILE A 769 5.49 -11.88 -12.96
C ILE A 769 5.06 -10.56 -12.31
N MET A 770 4.11 -9.87 -12.93
CA MET A 770 3.48 -8.66 -12.38
C MET A 770 2.62 -9.03 -11.18
N ASN A 771 2.64 -8.19 -10.12
CA ASN A 771 1.94 -8.47 -8.85
C ASN A 771 2.30 -9.85 -8.28
N SER A 772 3.60 -10.14 -8.14
CA SER A 772 4.12 -11.45 -7.71
C SER A 772 3.65 -11.93 -6.34
N GLY A 773 2.98 -11.08 -5.55
CA GLY A 773 2.22 -11.50 -4.36
C GLY A 773 1.20 -12.62 -4.65
N LYS A 774 0.67 -12.69 -5.88
CA LYS A 774 -0.20 -13.79 -6.35
C LYS A 774 0.47 -15.17 -6.19
N ILE A 775 1.79 -15.28 -6.35
CA ILE A 775 2.54 -16.53 -6.13
C ILE A 775 2.36 -16.98 -4.68
N LEU A 776 2.53 -16.06 -3.73
CA LEU A 776 2.43 -16.38 -2.31
C LEU A 776 0.99 -16.71 -1.91
N PHE A 777 -0.01 -16.01 -2.46
CA PHE A 777 -1.41 -16.32 -2.22
C PHE A 777 -1.78 -17.73 -2.66
N VAL A 778 -1.29 -18.14 -3.83
CA VAL A 778 -1.58 -19.46 -4.40
C VAL A 778 -0.82 -20.57 -3.67
N LEU A 779 0.43 -20.33 -3.28
CA LEU A 779 1.27 -21.35 -2.65
C LEU A 779 1.00 -21.52 -1.15
N SER A 780 0.60 -20.46 -0.44
CA SER A 780 0.47 -20.48 1.02
C SER A 780 -0.58 -21.46 1.55
N PRO A 781 -1.76 -21.65 0.92
CA PRO A 781 -2.77 -22.60 1.40
C PRO A 781 -2.43 -24.07 1.15
N LEU A 782 -1.45 -24.36 0.28
CA LEU A 782 -1.15 -25.71 -0.18
C LEU A 782 -0.26 -26.46 0.82
N ASP A 783 -0.53 -27.76 0.99
CA ASP A 783 0.37 -28.67 1.68
C ASP A 783 1.72 -28.78 0.94
N PRO A 784 2.80 -29.25 1.61
CA PRO A 784 4.13 -29.29 1.02
C PRO A 784 4.23 -30.02 -0.32
N GLU A 785 3.49 -31.11 -0.51
CA GLU A 785 3.54 -31.90 -1.76
C GLU A 785 2.88 -31.14 -2.91
N ARG A 786 1.67 -30.63 -2.70
CA ARG A 786 0.95 -29.85 -3.72
C ARG A 786 1.69 -28.55 -4.04
N ARG A 787 2.22 -27.88 -3.01
CA ARG A 787 2.99 -26.64 -3.17
C ARG A 787 4.21 -26.86 -4.07
N ALA A 788 4.94 -27.95 -3.90
CA ALA A 788 6.09 -28.28 -4.75
C ALA A 788 5.67 -28.44 -6.22
N LYS A 789 4.60 -29.20 -6.50
CA LYS A 789 4.07 -29.40 -7.86
C LYS A 789 3.63 -28.10 -8.53
N VAL A 790 2.93 -27.24 -7.79
CA VAL A 790 2.47 -25.93 -8.29
C VAL A 790 3.66 -25.00 -8.52
N MET A 791 4.63 -24.98 -7.60
CA MET A 791 5.85 -24.18 -7.74
C MET A 791 6.68 -24.59 -8.96
N ASP A 792 6.86 -25.89 -9.21
CA ASP A 792 7.52 -26.40 -10.43
C ASP A 792 6.79 -25.97 -11.70
N SER A 793 5.46 -25.86 -11.63
CA SER A 793 4.62 -25.47 -12.78
C SER A 793 4.67 -23.97 -13.05
N ILE A 794 4.60 -23.12 -12.01
CA ILE A 794 4.64 -21.65 -12.12
C ILE A 794 5.95 -21.18 -12.77
N PHE A 795 7.08 -21.80 -12.41
CA PHE A 795 8.39 -21.47 -12.95
C PHE A 795 8.76 -22.33 -14.19
N SER A 796 7.74 -22.72 -14.96
CA SER A 796 7.89 -23.43 -16.24
C SER A 796 7.18 -22.68 -17.38
N PHE A 797 7.39 -23.12 -18.61
CA PHE A 797 6.66 -22.58 -19.76
C PHE A 797 5.25 -23.16 -19.81
N ARG A 798 4.25 -22.30 -20.07
CA ARG A 798 2.84 -22.72 -20.12
C ARG A 798 2.59 -23.97 -20.96
N ALA A 799 3.19 -24.05 -22.15
CA ALA A 799 3.03 -25.18 -23.05
C ALA A 799 3.45 -26.52 -22.40
N MET A 800 4.46 -26.50 -21.53
CA MET A 800 4.89 -27.69 -20.78
C MET A 800 3.88 -28.07 -19.70
N VAL A 801 3.32 -27.08 -18.99
CA VAL A 801 2.29 -27.30 -17.97
C VAL A 801 1.02 -27.86 -18.63
N GLU A 802 0.59 -27.27 -19.73
CA GLU A 802 -0.56 -27.70 -20.53
C GLU A 802 -0.39 -29.12 -21.08
N ASP A 803 0.81 -29.44 -21.59
CA ASP A 803 1.12 -30.79 -22.06
C ASP A 803 1.07 -31.84 -20.94
N LYS A 804 1.59 -31.52 -19.75
CA LYS A 804 1.49 -32.38 -18.57
C LYS A 804 0.04 -32.57 -18.12
N VAL A 805 -0.78 -31.53 -18.14
CA VAL A 805 -2.23 -31.63 -17.84
C VAL A 805 -2.92 -32.53 -18.85
N ARG A 806 -2.63 -32.37 -20.15
CA ARG A 806 -3.18 -33.22 -21.22
C ARG A 806 -2.77 -34.69 -21.08
N ARG A 807 -1.55 -34.96 -20.60
CA ARG A 807 -1.06 -36.32 -20.31
C ARG A 807 -1.60 -36.91 -19.00
N GLY A 808 -2.33 -36.13 -18.19
CA GLY A 808 -2.82 -36.56 -16.88
C GLY A 808 -1.74 -36.59 -15.79
N GLU A 809 -0.58 -35.97 -16.02
CA GLU A 809 0.53 -35.86 -15.06
C GLU A 809 0.33 -34.72 -14.06
N LEU A 810 -0.49 -33.72 -14.43
CA LEU A 810 -0.89 -32.61 -13.58
C LEU A 810 -2.40 -32.41 -13.64
N ASP A 811 -2.99 -31.97 -12.53
CA ASP A 811 -4.40 -31.61 -12.50
C ASP A 811 -4.68 -30.31 -13.25
N LYS A 812 -5.87 -30.20 -13.85
CA LYS A 812 -6.30 -29.01 -14.60
C LYS A 812 -6.23 -27.70 -13.79
N TRP A 813 -6.56 -27.73 -12.50
CA TRP A 813 -6.56 -26.54 -11.64
C TRP A 813 -5.17 -25.91 -11.52
N ILE A 814 -4.09 -26.67 -11.73
CA ILE A 814 -2.71 -26.14 -11.72
C ILE A 814 -2.48 -25.21 -12.92
N LEU A 815 -3.01 -25.56 -14.10
CA LEU A 815 -2.95 -24.68 -15.28
C LEU A 815 -3.82 -23.44 -15.08
N GLU A 816 -4.96 -23.55 -14.41
CA GLU A 816 -5.83 -22.41 -14.10
C GLU A 816 -5.14 -21.42 -13.13
N LEU A 817 -4.37 -21.92 -12.16
CA LEU A 817 -3.53 -21.09 -11.29
C LEU A 817 -2.35 -20.46 -12.02
N TYR A 818 -1.71 -21.21 -12.93
CA TYR A 818 -0.69 -20.65 -13.80
C TYR A 818 -1.26 -19.46 -14.58
N ASP A 819 -2.42 -19.65 -15.19
CA ASP A 819 -3.07 -18.61 -15.99
C ASP A 819 -3.52 -17.42 -15.12
N TYR A 820 -3.94 -17.63 -13.86
CA TYR A 820 -4.19 -16.56 -12.89
C TYR A 820 -2.92 -15.75 -12.53
N ILE A 821 -1.81 -16.43 -12.24
CA ILE A 821 -0.55 -15.77 -11.86
C ILE A 821 0.00 -14.93 -13.01
N TYR A 822 -0.05 -15.47 -14.24
CA TYR A 822 0.46 -14.80 -15.43
C TYR A 822 -0.58 -13.95 -16.17
N ASP A 823 -1.75 -13.68 -15.59
CA ASP A 823 -2.80 -12.86 -16.22
C ASP A 823 -3.09 -13.33 -17.66
N ASN A 824 -3.31 -14.63 -17.81
CA ASN A 824 -3.37 -15.33 -19.08
C ASN A 824 -4.74 -15.95 -19.32
N TYR A 825 -5.75 -15.10 -19.48
CA TYR A 825 -7.13 -15.54 -19.58
C TYR A 825 -7.53 -15.71 -21.05
N PHE A 826 -7.44 -16.92 -21.59
CA PHE A 826 -7.90 -17.21 -22.97
C PHE A 826 -9.39 -17.52 -23.04
#